data_AF-A0A925W278-F1
#
_entry.id   AF-A0A925W278-F1
#
_cell.length_a   1.000
_cell.length_b   1.000
_cell.length_c   1.000
_cell.angle_alpha   90.00
_cell.angle_beta   90.00
_cell.angle_gamma   90.00
#
_symmetry.space_group_name_H-M   'P 1'
#
loop_
_entity.id
_entity.type
_entity.pdbx_description
1 polymer ?
#
loop_
_entity_poly.entity_id
_entity_poly.type
_entity_poly.pdbx_seq_one_letter_code
_entity_poly.pdbx_strand_id
1 'polypeptide(L)'
;QGMPAHVSLDSRAPLATIAANQKAYGVEWPKLEFSAAKLIVSFGADFLDGWGSGVPDQMDWGDARAKLAGAPSLVYIGARRSLTGLNADQWIACKPGGEMAICDAILGRQASAAAAEASGVPAATIDALTAAVKAAGSGVMALCGVTSPGAVECGAMVAEINKANGSVGVTVKPALPQAGYKGIASYADMMAVSDRMKAGSVPLAFVRNANPAHSVPKAAGFRDAFAKVAFKVSFSTVPDETTSMCDLVLPDNHWLESWGDAEISAGMMSLQQPTMDPVFEKTAQFDGTRSTANVLIDLAKKDPANAAKYNVADYRTWYISQYAGGSPAFATALTTATSAGSPLMTRAARAASTVASSPAPALAAQAGDFFVHVFPSATLGDGQGANKPWLQELPDPVTKIAWQSWVEIHPQTAKRLGVMEGDHLDVETVAGKVTAAAYVYMGVRPDTVAIALGQGHTAYGRFAQNVGVNAYDLVPSGWDTAGGLSLTMKGKVTKAAGHSQMVTTEGSARQHGREIGQAMQVAELSAPATAEEHGHDVPGWPSTAFLPGLKSPVAADAQGEFADTHSKDLGMYAPEHSSKAEARRWAMTIDLARCTGCSACVTACYSENNIPTVGAPYQGRALSPGTWDERPGANIIKGREMAWLRIERYYEGNENTENEFSPDFDTRFVPMMCQHCGNAPCEPVCPVFATYHSPDGLNVQVYNRCVGTRYCSNNCPYKVRYFNWFGYGEPERKQYAWPSPMHFGLNPDVTVRGKGVMEKCTFCVQRIREAEHRATAEGRPMKGDEFTTACASACASRAIIFGDAADAEWSVSKMAYDRRAYHVFEELNTFTAVVYLKKVNHPAPAASARA
;
A
#
# COMPACT_ATOMS: atom_id res chain seq x y z
N GLN A 1 33.29 -22.77 -8.13
CA GLN A 1 32.15 -23.67 -8.42
C GLN A 1 31.05 -23.32 -7.41
N GLY A 2 29.90 -22.84 -7.88
CA GLY A 2 28.84 -22.28 -7.02
C GLY A 2 28.11 -23.34 -6.20
N MET A 3 27.43 -22.94 -5.13
CA MET A 3 26.56 -23.83 -4.34
C MET A 3 25.59 -24.56 -5.28
N PRO A 4 25.65 -25.89 -5.41
CA PRO A 4 25.02 -26.62 -6.51
C PRO A 4 23.48 -26.73 -6.43
N ALA A 5 22.82 -26.05 -5.50
CA ALA A 5 21.36 -26.07 -5.35
C ALA A 5 20.80 -24.86 -4.57
N HIS A 6 21.13 -23.62 -4.96
CA HIS A 6 20.51 -22.42 -4.39
C HIS A 6 19.18 -22.11 -5.08
N VAL A 7 18.12 -21.91 -4.28
CA VAL A 7 16.77 -21.59 -4.74
C VAL A 7 16.28 -20.35 -4.01
N SER A 8 15.96 -19.30 -4.75
CA SER A 8 15.37 -18.07 -4.20
C SER A 8 13.89 -18.05 -4.55
N LEU A 9 13.03 -18.22 -3.55
CA LEU A 9 11.58 -18.15 -3.70
C LEU A 9 11.09 -16.76 -3.29
N ASP A 10 10.28 -16.12 -4.13
CA ASP A 10 9.45 -14.99 -3.72
C ASP A 10 8.01 -15.29 -4.14
N SER A 11 7.15 -15.45 -3.13
CA SER A 11 5.75 -15.84 -3.29
C SER A 11 4.91 -14.81 -4.03
N ARG A 12 5.37 -13.55 -4.09
CA ARG A 12 4.70 -12.43 -4.75
C ARG A 12 5.14 -12.25 -6.20
N ALA A 13 6.15 -12.97 -6.66
CA ALA A 13 6.66 -12.81 -8.02
C ALA A 13 5.62 -13.26 -9.05
N PRO A 14 5.25 -12.40 -10.01
CA PRO A 14 4.30 -12.74 -11.06
C PRO A 14 4.99 -13.58 -12.14
N LEU A 15 5.24 -14.85 -11.84
CA LEU A 15 6.02 -15.77 -12.68
C LEU A 15 5.48 -15.90 -14.11
N ALA A 16 4.14 -15.89 -14.28
CA ALA A 16 3.51 -15.92 -15.58
C ALA A 16 3.86 -14.69 -16.43
N THR A 17 3.80 -13.50 -15.83
CA THR A 17 4.17 -12.24 -16.47
C THR A 17 5.66 -12.23 -16.82
N ILE A 18 6.53 -12.67 -15.90
CA ILE A 18 7.98 -12.76 -16.11
C ILE A 18 8.28 -13.65 -17.33
N ALA A 19 7.68 -14.84 -17.39
CA ALA A 19 7.88 -15.77 -18.50
C ALA A 19 7.35 -15.22 -19.83
N ALA A 20 6.18 -14.57 -19.82
CA ALA A 20 5.62 -13.93 -20.99
C ALA A 20 6.50 -12.79 -21.52
N ASN A 21 7.01 -11.93 -20.62
CA ASN A 21 7.93 -10.85 -20.97
C ASN A 21 9.26 -11.40 -21.51
N GLN A 22 9.81 -12.44 -20.90
CA GLN A 22 11.04 -13.08 -21.38
C GLN A 22 10.85 -13.61 -22.81
N LYS A 23 9.73 -14.26 -23.09
CA LYS A 23 9.38 -14.76 -24.43
C LYS A 23 9.14 -13.63 -25.43
N ALA A 24 8.49 -12.55 -25.02
CA ALA A 24 8.08 -11.48 -25.92
C ALA A 24 9.17 -10.42 -26.16
N TYR A 25 9.93 -10.06 -25.12
CA TYR A 25 10.84 -8.91 -25.11
C TYR A 25 12.29 -9.29 -24.85
N GLY A 26 12.58 -10.55 -24.46
CA GLY A 26 13.93 -11.01 -24.12
C GLY A 26 14.43 -10.57 -22.74
N VAL A 27 13.56 -9.95 -21.94
CA VAL A 27 13.85 -9.49 -20.57
C VAL A 27 12.70 -9.88 -19.64
N GLU A 28 13.01 -10.19 -18.39
CA GLU A 28 12.04 -10.63 -17.38
C GLU A 28 11.06 -9.50 -17.00
N TRP A 29 11.57 -8.27 -16.88
CA TRP A 29 10.77 -7.12 -16.48
C TRP A 29 11.22 -5.84 -17.22
N PRO A 30 10.50 -5.39 -18.26
CA PRO A 30 10.79 -4.13 -18.92
C PRO A 30 10.42 -2.94 -18.01
N LYS A 31 11.08 -1.78 -18.16
CA LYS A 31 10.58 -0.54 -17.53
C LYS A 31 9.21 -0.19 -18.12
N LEU A 32 8.26 0.12 -17.25
CA LEU A 32 6.96 0.69 -17.61
C LEU A 32 7.06 2.22 -17.50
N GLU A 33 6.51 2.95 -18.47
CA GLU A 33 6.48 4.41 -18.49
C GLU A 33 5.03 4.91 -18.59
N PHE A 34 4.35 4.97 -17.44
CA PHE A 34 2.96 5.37 -17.29
C PHE A 34 2.73 6.80 -17.77
N SER A 35 3.66 7.71 -17.52
CA SER A 35 3.55 9.09 -18.01
C SER A 35 3.59 9.18 -19.54
N ALA A 36 4.13 8.19 -20.26
CA ALA A 36 4.09 8.16 -21.72
C ALA A 36 2.79 7.56 -22.29
N ALA A 37 1.94 6.96 -21.46
CA ALA A 37 0.70 6.32 -21.89
C ALA A 37 -0.42 7.34 -22.18
N LYS A 38 -1.33 6.93 -23.05
CA LYS A 38 -2.65 7.55 -23.28
C LYS A 38 -3.79 6.64 -22.82
N LEU A 39 -3.61 5.33 -22.97
CA LEU A 39 -4.54 4.31 -22.54
C LEU A 39 -3.76 3.17 -21.88
N ILE A 40 -4.10 2.86 -20.64
CA ILE A 40 -3.58 1.69 -19.94
C ILE A 40 -4.70 0.65 -19.90
N VAL A 41 -4.41 -0.57 -20.35
CA VAL A 41 -5.32 -1.71 -20.29
C VAL A 41 -4.70 -2.75 -19.38
N SER A 42 -5.20 -2.83 -18.14
CA SER A 42 -4.73 -3.80 -17.16
C SER A 42 -5.60 -5.05 -17.16
N PHE A 43 -5.03 -6.19 -17.54
CA PHE A 43 -5.64 -7.52 -17.39
C PHE A 43 -5.22 -8.11 -16.04
N GLY A 44 -5.92 -7.73 -14.98
CA GLY A 44 -5.63 -8.18 -13.61
C GLY A 44 -4.25 -7.79 -13.08
N ALA A 45 -3.56 -6.83 -13.69
CA ALA A 45 -2.26 -6.35 -13.21
C ALA A 45 -2.46 -5.25 -12.15
N ASP A 46 -2.28 -5.63 -10.89
CA ASP A 46 -2.52 -4.78 -9.73
C ASP A 46 -1.29 -3.94 -9.34
N PHE A 47 -0.84 -3.08 -10.26
CA PHE A 47 0.41 -2.30 -10.09
C PHE A 47 0.38 -1.31 -8.93
N LEU A 48 -0.80 -0.89 -8.45
CA LEU A 48 -0.94 -0.07 -7.23
C LEU A 48 -0.98 -0.91 -5.94
N ASP A 49 -1.19 -2.22 -6.03
CA ASP A 49 -1.30 -3.15 -4.89
C ASP A 49 0.01 -3.91 -4.62
N GLY A 50 1.06 -3.65 -5.41
CA GLY A 50 2.39 -4.25 -5.24
C GLY A 50 2.79 -5.24 -6.34
N TRP A 51 2.07 -5.30 -7.46
CA TRP A 51 2.52 -6.01 -8.66
C TRP A 51 3.70 -5.27 -9.31
N GLY A 52 4.82 -5.96 -9.53
CA GLY A 52 6.01 -5.35 -10.14
C GLY A 52 6.76 -4.39 -9.22
N SER A 53 7.21 -3.26 -9.78
CA SER A 53 8.01 -2.27 -9.07
C SER A 53 7.15 -1.17 -8.45
N GLY A 54 6.49 -1.50 -7.34
CA GLY A 54 5.45 -0.68 -6.74
C GLY A 54 5.78 0.81 -6.55
N VAL A 55 6.92 1.18 -5.96
CA VAL A 55 7.22 2.61 -5.68
C VAL A 55 7.54 3.41 -6.95
N PRO A 56 8.51 3.01 -7.82
CA PRO A 56 8.76 3.72 -9.07
C PRO A 56 7.51 3.83 -9.96
N ASP A 57 6.73 2.75 -10.06
CA ASP A 57 5.52 2.72 -10.89
C ASP A 57 4.45 3.66 -10.32
N GLN A 58 4.29 3.74 -8.99
CA GLN A 58 3.38 4.71 -8.35
C GLN A 58 3.81 6.17 -8.53
N MET A 59 5.12 6.45 -8.53
CA MET A 59 5.63 7.80 -8.78
C MET A 59 5.31 8.24 -10.21
N ASP A 60 5.63 7.40 -11.19
CA ASP A 60 5.36 7.70 -12.60
C ASP A 60 3.85 7.73 -12.91
N TRP A 61 3.05 6.90 -12.24
CA TRP A 61 1.58 7.00 -12.27
C TRP A 61 1.08 8.35 -11.72
N GLY A 62 1.61 8.80 -10.58
CA GLY A 62 1.30 10.12 -10.03
C GLY A 62 1.61 11.25 -11.02
N ASP A 63 2.71 11.13 -11.75
CA ASP A 63 3.14 12.09 -12.77
C ASP A 63 2.30 12.03 -14.04
N ALA A 64 1.81 10.84 -14.40
CA ALA A 64 0.86 10.68 -15.47
C ALA A 64 -0.47 11.37 -15.12
N ARG A 65 -0.99 11.17 -13.89
CA ARG A 65 -2.22 11.79 -13.40
C ARG A 65 -2.11 13.31 -13.20
N ALA A 66 -0.91 13.80 -12.90
CA ALA A 66 -0.59 15.22 -12.82
C ALA A 66 -0.87 16.00 -14.11
N LYS A 67 -0.96 15.33 -15.26
CA LYS A 67 -1.27 15.95 -16.56
C LYS A 67 -2.73 16.34 -16.71
N LEU A 68 -3.57 15.97 -15.75
CA LEU A 68 -5.01 16.28 -15.70
C LEU A 68 -5.70 15.94 -17.02
N ALA A 69 -6.02 16.91 -17.88
CA ALA A 69 -6.64 16.67 -19.18
C ALA A 69 -5.83 15.75 -20.11
N GLY A 70 -4.50 15.75 -19.98
CA GLY A 70 -3.61 14.86 -20.72
C GLY A 70 -3.26 13.55 -20.00
N ALA A 71 -3.90 13.24 -18.88
CA ALA A 71 -3.63 12.01 -18.15
C ALA A 71 -4.13 10.77 -18.91
N PRO A 72 -3.45 9.61 -18.78
CA PRO A 72 -3.92 8.38 -19.40
C PRO A 72 -5.23 7.91 -18.78
N SER A 73 -6.09 7.34 -19.61
CA SER A 73 -7.24 6.57 -19.13
C SER A 73 -6.81 5.17 -18.71
N LEU A 74 -7.35 4.67 -17.60
CA LEU A 74 -7.11 3.32 -17.09
C LEU A 74 -8.36 2.46 -17.23
N VAL A 75 -8.26 1.41 -18.04
CA VAL A 75 -9.25 0.32 -18.13
C VAL A 75 -8.71 -0.88 -17.37
N TYR A 76 -9.42 -1.28 -16.33
CA TYR A 76 -9.07 -2.46 -15.53
C TYR A 76 -10.02 -3.62 -15.85
N ILE A 77 -9.46 -4.76 -16.22
CA ILE A 77 -10.18 -5.96 -16.66
C ILE A 77 -9.86 -7.07 -15.66
N GLY A 78 -10.88 -7.57 -14.96
CA GLY A 78 -10.71 -8.62 -13.96
C GLY A 78 -11.97 -8.93 -13.19
N ALA A 79 -11.96 -10.04 -12.45
CA ALA A 79 -13.12 -10.53 -11.70
C ALA A 79 -13.36 -9.82 -10.36
N ARG A 80 -12.32 -9.17 -9.83
CA ARG A 80 -12.31 -8.39 -8.58
C ARG A 80 -11.69 -7.02 -8.87
N ARG A 81 -12.26 -5.95 -8.34
CA ARG A 81 -11.74 -4.58 -8.41
C ARG A 81 -10.77 -4.36 -7.23
N SER A 82 -9.47 -4.44 -7.52
CA SER A 82 -8.36 -4.18 -6.58
C SER A 82 -8.20 -2.68 -6.27
N LEU A 83 -7.17 -2.26 -5.51
CA LEU A 83 -6.84 -0.84 -5.38
C LEU A 83 -6.56 -0.21 -6.74
N THR A 84 -5.86 -0.93 -7.61
CA THR A 84 -5.66 -0.56 -9.01
C THR A 84 -6.99 -0.39 -9.74
N GLY A 85 -7.91 -1.36 -9.60
CA GLY A 85 -9.24 -1.28 -10.17
C GLY A 85 -10.08 -0.11 -9.63
N LEU A 86 -9.96 0.25 -8.34
CA LEU A 86 -10.65 1.39 -7.74
C LEU A 86 -10.14 2.74 -8.27
N ASN A 87 -8.90 2.78 -8.76
CA ASN A 87 -8.32 3.93 -9.44
C ASN A 87 -8.57 3.96 -10.96
N ALA A 88 -9.23 2.93 -11.51
CA ALA A 88 -9.53 2.85 -12.94
C ALA A 88 -10.72 3.75 -13.32
N ASP A 89 -10.63 4.38 -14.49
CA ASP A 89 -11.73 5.13 -15.10
C ASP A 89 -12.83 4.18 -15.60
N GLN A 90 -12.47 2.94 -15.91
CA GLN A 90 -13.42 1.88 -16.24
C GLN A 90 -13.00 0.54 -15.65
N TRP A 91 -13.95 -0.14 -15.02
CA TRP A 91 -13.82 -1.55 -14.66
C TRP A 91 -14.63 -2.42 -15.61
N ILE A 92 -13.99 -3.42 -16.22
CA ILE A 92 -14.63 -4.46 -17.01
C ILE A 92 -14.59 -5.73 -16.18
N ALA A 93 -15.75 -6.11 -15.63
CA ALA A 93 -15.91 -7.33 -14.85
C ALA A 93 -15.76 -8.55 -15.77
N CYS A 94 -14.57 -9.11 -15.90
CA CYS A 94 -14.28 -10.26 -16.76
C CYS A 94 -14.38 -11.57 -15.98
N LYS A 95 -14.98 -12.59 -16.59
CA LYS A 95 -14.96 -13.96 -16.04
C LYS A 95 -13.53 -14.49 -16.04
N PRO A 96 -13.03 -15.07 -14.93
CA PRO A 96 -11.69 -15.66 -14.92
C PRO A 96 -11.48 -16.68 -16.04
N GLY A 97 -10.41 -16.51 -16.81
CA GLY A 97 -10.09 -17.31 -18.00
C GLY A 97 -10.67 -16.74 -19.31
N GLY A 98 -11.49 -15.69 -19.24
CA GLY A 98 -12.07 -15.00 -20.40
C GLY A 98 -11.17 -13.88 -20.97
N GLU A 99 -10.10 -13.53 -20.27
CA GLU A 99 -9.19 -12.43 -20.62
C GLU A 99 -8.50 -12.64 -21.97
N MET A 100 -8.14 -13.89 -22.28
CA MET A 100 -7.53 -14.26 -23.57
C MET A 100 -8.48 -13.99 -24.74
N ALA A 101 -9.76 -14.28 -24.60
CA ALA A 101 -10.74 -14.03 -25.67
C ALA A 101 -10.91 -12.53 -25.95
N ILE A 102 -10.80 -11.69 -24.91
CA ILE A 102 -10.76 -10.23 -25.07
C ILE A 102 -9.47 -9.82 -25.79
N CYS A 103 -8.31 -10.40 -25.43
CA CYS A 103 -7.05 -10.14 -26.13
C CYS A 103 -7.13 -10.52 -27.62
N ASP A 104 -7.72 -11.67 -27.96
CA ASP A 104 -7.91 -12.10 -29.36
C ASP A 104 -8.85 -11.17 -30.13
N ALA A 105 -9.90 -10.64 -29.49
CA ALA A 105 -10.77 -9.65 -30.11
C ALA A 105 -10.02 -8.33 -30.40
N ILE A 106 -9.22 -7.84 -29.46
CA ILE A 106 -8.39 -6.64 -29.65
C ILE A 106 -7.39 -6.83 -30.80
N LEU A 107 -6.80 -8.02 -30.90
CA LEU A 107 -5.87 -8.41 -31.96
C LEU A 107 -6.55 -8.73 -33.31
N GLY A 108 -7.90 -8.74 -33.36
CA GLY A 108 -8.68 -9.04 -34.57
C GLY A 108 -8.67 -10.51 -34.98
N ARG A 109 -8.33 -11.43 -34.06
CA ARG A 109 -8.30 -12.89 -34.29
C ARG A 109 -9.64 -13.57 -34.01
N GLN A 110 -10.49 -12.93 -33.22
CA GLN A 110 -11.81 -13.42 -32.83
C GLN A 110 -12.85 -12.31 -32.92
N ALA A 111 -14.09 -12.66 -33.26
CA ALA A 111 -15.20 -11.72 -33.25
C ALA A 111 -15.60 -11.35 -31.80
N SER A 112 -15.96 -10.08 -31.57
CA SER A 112 -16.37 -9.59 -30.25
C SER A 112 -17.56 -10.34 -29.66
N ALA A 113 -18.47 -10.87 -30.49
CA ALA A 113 -19.57 -11.72 -30.03
C ALA A 113 -19.09 -13.03 -29.38
N ALA A 114 -18.07 -13.68 -29.95
CA ALA A 114 -17.51 -14.91 -29.39
C ALA A 114 -16.65 -14.61 -28.15
N ALA A 115 -15.94 -13.47 -28.14
CA ALA A 115 -15.21 -13.02 -26.95
C ALA A 115 -16.16 -12.66 -25.81
N ALA A 116 -17.33 -12.10 -26.12
CA ALA A 116 -18.38 -11.77 -25.15
C ALA A 116 -18.93 -13.02 -24.46
N GLU A 117 -19.17 -14.09 -25.22
CA GLU A 117 -19.63 -15.38 -24.68
C GLU A 117 -18.60 -15.98 -23.71
N ALA A 118 -17.31 -15.97 -24.08
CA ALA A 118 -16.24 -16.53 -23.26
C ALA A 118 -15.97 -15.73 -21.98
N SER A 119 -15.97 -14.40 -22.08
CA SER A 119 -15.61 -13.49 -20.98
C SER A 119 -16.78 -13.04 -20.11
N GLY A 120 -18.02 -13.21 -20.59
CA GLY A 120 -19.21 -12.64 -19.97
C GLY A 120 -19.23 -11.10 -20.00
N VAL A 121 -18.42 -10.47 -20.86
CA VAL A 121 -18.38 -9.02 -21.09
C VAL A 121 -19.22 -8.69 -22.33
N PRO A 122 -20.03 -7.62 -22.34
CA PRO A 122 -20.81 -7.27 -23.53
C PRO A 122 -19.93 -7.02 -24.77
N ALA A 123 -20.36 -7.53 -25.94
CA ALA A 123 -19.63 -7.35 -27.19
C ALA A 123 -19.38 -5.87 -27.53
N ALA A 124 -20.35 -5.00 -27.25
CA ALA A 124 -20.21 -3.56 -27.45
C ALA A 124 -19.08 -2.94 -26.60
N THR A 125 -18.87 -3.41 -25.38
CA THR A 125 -17.76 -2.98 -24.53
C THR A 125 -16.43 -3.45 -25.11
N ILE A 126 -16.36 -4.68 -25.64
CA ILE A 126 -15.15 -5.22 -26.27
C ILE A 126 -14.82 -4.45 -27.56
N ASP A 127 -15.83 -4.13 -28.37
CA ASP A 127 -15.68 -3.33 -29.60
C ASP A 127 -15.15 -1.94 -29.28
N ALA A 128 -15.74 -1.27 -28.27
CA ALA A 128 -15.32 0.06 -27.88
C ALA A 128 -13.92 0.07 -27.25
N LEU A 129 -13.55 -0.93 -26.46
CA LEU A 129 -12.17 -1.12 -25.99
C LEU A 129 -11.19 -1.32 -27.16
N THR A 130 -11.55 -2.16 -28.13
CA THR A 130 -10.74 -2.40 -29.32
C THR A 130 -10.53 -1.13 -30.13
N ALA A 131 -11.57 -0.30 -30.26
CA ALA A 131 -11.48 1.01 -30.89
C ALA A 131 -10.56 1.97 -30.11
N ALA A 132 -10.68 2.00 -28.78
CA ALA A 132 -9.84 2.84 -27.92
C ALA A 132 -8.35 2.44 -27.99
N VAL A 133 -8.05 1.14 -28.02
CA VAL A 133 -6.67 0.62 -28.21
C VAL A 133 -6.10 1.11 -29.55
N LYS A 134 -6.86 0.97 -30.64
CA LYS A 134 -6.43 1.45 -31.97
C LYS A 134 -6.20 2.96 -31.99
N ALA A 135 -7.07 3.74 -31.34
CA ALA A 135 -6.98 5.19 -31.29
C ALA A 135 -5.77 5.69 -30.47
N ALA A 136 -5.39 4.98 -29.42
CA ALA A 136 -4.25 5.36 -28.58
C ALA A 136 -2.89 5.10 -29.26
N GLY A 137 -2.82 4.17 -30.23
CA GLY A 137 -1.60 3.86 -30.99
C GLY A 137 -0.42 3.53 -30.07
N SER A 138 0.75 4.12 -30.30
CA SER A 138 1.95 3.87 -29.48
C SER A 138 1.83 4.32 -28.02
N GLY A 139 0.76 5.06 -27.67
CA GLY A 139 0.42 5.42 -26.29
C GLY A 139 -0.33 4.31 -25.53
N VAL A 140 -0.60 3.15 -26.14
CA VAL A 140 -1.17 1.99 -25.44
C VAL A 140 -0.14 1.41 -24.47
N MET A 141 -0.58 1.06 -23.26
CA MET A 141 0.16 0.22 -22.32
C MET A 141 -0.77 -0.92 -21.85
N ALA A 142 -0.59 -2.11 -22.40
CA ALA A 142 -1.31 -3.30 -21.94
C ALA A 142 -0.45 -4.07 -20.92
N LEU A 143 -1.05 -4.45 -19.79
CA LEU A 143 -0.39 -5.14 -18.68
C LEU A 143 -1.13 -6.45 -18.35
N CYS A 144 -0.41 -7.49 -17.95
CA CYS A 144 -1.00 -8.79 -17.62
C CYS A 144 -0.57 -9.25 -16.22
N GLY A 145 -1.54 -9.40 -15.32
CA GLY A 145 -1.42 -10.01 -13.99
C GLY A 145 -2.43 -11.13 -13.76
N VAL A 146 -2.93 -11.75 -14.85
CA VAL A 146 -3.85 -12.89 -14.79
C VAL A 146 -3.23 -14.03 -13.98
N THR A 147 -4.01 -14.64 -13.09
CA THR A 147 -3.58 -15.75 -12.21
C THR A 147 -4.38 -17.04 -12.42
N SER A 148 -5.24 -17.08 -13.43
CA SER A 148 -5.96 -18.29 -13.86
C SER A 148 -5.06 -19.18 -14.74
N PRO A 149 -5.43 -20.46 -14.98
CA PRO A 149 -4.76 -21.30 -15.96
C PRO A 149 -4.74 -20.62 -17.34
N GLY A 150 -3.58 -20.58 -18.01
CA GLY A 150 -3.38 -19.86 -19.27
C GLY A 150 -2.75 -18.46 -19.12
N ALA A 151 -2.33 -18.08 -17.90
CA ALA A 151 -1.76 -16.76 -17.61
C ALA A 151 -0.53 -16.40 -18.48
N VAL A 152 0.36 -17.36 -18.76
CA VAL A 152 1.55 -17.14 -19.59
C VAL A 152 1.15 -16.82 -21.03
N GLU A 153 0.19 -17.57 -21.57
CA GLU A 153 -0.36 -17.37 -22.92
C GLU A 153 -1.06 -16.01 -23.02
N CYS A 154 -1.88 -15.66 -22.02
CA CYS A 154 -2.52 -14.35 -21.93
C CYS A 154 -1.47 -13.21 -21.89
N GLY A 155 -0.40 -13.37 -21.08
CA GLY A 155 0.70 -12.41 -21.03
C GLY A 155 1.41 -12.23 -22.37
N ALA A 156 1.59 -13.32 -23.12
CA ALA A 156 2.17 -13.26 -24.46
C ALA A 156 1.26 -12.49 -25.44
N MET A 157 -0.05 -12.69 -25.38
CA MET A 157 -1.02 -11.94 -26.19
C MET A 157 -1.06 -10.46 -25.82
N VAL A 158 -1.00 -10.12 -24.53
CA VAL A 158 -0.86 -8.73 -24.06
C VAL A 158 0.41 -8.09 -24.61
N ALA A 159 1.52 -8.82 -24.63
CA ALA A 159 2.74 -8.32 -25.24
C ALA A 159 2.63 -8.12 -26.76
N GLU A 160 1.84 -8.94 -27.45
CA GLU A 160 1.49 -8.77 -28.86
C GLU A 160 0.63 -7.52 -29.09
N ILE A 161 -0.32 -7.20 -28.20
CA ILE A 161 -1.09 -5.95 -28.26
C ILE A 161 -0.14 -4.75 -28.20
N ASN A 162 0.81 -4.74 -27.26
CA ASN A 162 1.82 -3.68 -27.16
C ASN A 162 2.68 -3.56 -28.43
N LYS A 163 3.10 -4.70 -29.02
CA LYS A 163 3.90 -4.70 -30.26
C LYS A 163 3.10 -4.19 -31.46
N ALA A 164 1.86 -4.66 -31.63
CA ALA A 164 0.99 -4.30 -32.75
C ALA A 164 0.67 -2.79 -32.79
N ASN A 165 0.64 -2.14 -31.63
CA ASN A 165 0.36 -0.71 -31.51
C ASN A 165 1.63 0.17 -31.49
N GLY A 166 2.83 -0.41 -31.58
CA GLY A 166 4.08 0.37 -31.54
C GLY A 166 4.43 0.93 -30.16
N SER A 167 3.92 0.32 -29.09
CA SER A 167 4.14 0.73 -27.69
C SER A 167 5.55 0.42 -27.17
N VAL A 168 6.24 -0.53 -27.81
CA VAL A 168 7.59 -0.95 -27.42
C VAL A 168 8.61 0.16 -27.71
N GLY A 169 9.32 0.60 -26.68
CA GLY A 169 10.21 1.78 -26.70
C GLY A 169 9.52 3.07 -26.23
N VAL A 170 8.19 3.11 -26.16
CA VAL A 170 7.40 4.27 -25.74
C VAL A 170 6.88 4.08 -24.31
N THR A 171 5.91 3.20 -24.12
CA THR A 171 5.28 2.91 -22.82
C THR A 171 5.89 1.67 -22.16
N VAL A 172 6.33 0.69 -22.96
CA VAL A 172 7.03 -0.51 -22.48
C VAL A 172 8.46 -0.46 -22.99
N LYS A 173 9.46 -0.42 -22.11
CA LYS A 173 10.87 -0.18 -22.46
C LYS A 173 11.77 -1.38 -22.08
N PRO A 174 11.84 -2.43 -22.91
CA PRO A 174 12.72 -3.58 -22.68
C PRO A 174 14.21 -3.23 -22.64
N ALA A 175 14.63 -2.14 -23.29
CA ALA A 175 16.01 -1.66 -23.27
C ALA A 175 16.46 -1.14 -21.90
N LEU A 176 15.52 -0.93 -20.96
CA LEU A 176 15.78 -0.50 -19.58
C LEU A 176 15.19 -1.53 -18.60
N PRO A 177 15.71 -2.76 -18.55
CA PRO A 177 15.12 -3.80 -17.73
C PRO A 177 15.40 -3.58 -16.23
N GLN A 178 14.42 -3.93 -15.41
CA GLN A 178 14.58 -4.00 -13.96
C GLN A 178 15.15 -5.37 -13.58
N ALA A 179 16.02 -5.40 -12.55
CA ALA A 179 16.79 -6.60 -12.20
C ALA A 179 16.19 -7.43 -11.04
N GLY A 180 15.10 -6.95 -10.43
CA GLY A 180 14.54 -7.51 -9.19
C GLY A 180 14.11 -8.98 -9.25
N TYR A 181 13.76 -9.50 -10.43
CA TYR A 181 13.29 -10.88 -10.60
C TYR A 181 14.35 -11.86 -11.12
N LYS A 182 15.58 -11.39 -11.34
CA LYS A 182 16.63 -12.18 -11.99
C LYS A 182 17.07 -13.38 -11.17
N GLY A 183 16.82 -14.57 -11.72
CA GLY A 183 17.22 -15.85 -11.14
C GLY A 183 16.29 -16.35 -10.02
N ILE A 184 15.09 -15.78 -9.92
CA ILE A 184 14.04 -16.30 -9.04
C ILE A 184 13.64 -17.73 -9.42
N ALA A 185 13.32 -18.53 -8.42
CA ALA A 185 12.83 -19.88 -8.61
C ALA A 185 11.31 -19.90 -8.76
N SER A 186 10.83 -20.82 -9.60
CA SER A 186 9.40 -21.10 -9.71
C SER A 186 8.90 -21.96 -8.55
N TYR A 187 7.57 -22.09 -8.39
CA TYR A 187 7.01 -23.08 -7.47
C TYR A 187 7.29 -24.50 -7.96
N ALA A 188 7.37 -24.74 -9.27
CA ALA A 188 7.81 -26.02 -9.82
C ALA A 188 9.24 -26.38 -9.39
N ASP A 189 10.16 -25.41 -9.36
CA ASP A 189 11.52 -25.61 -8.82
C ASP A 189 11.48 -25.97 -7.33
N MET A 190 10.64 -25.29 -6.55
CA MET A 190 10.45 -25.58 -5.13
C MET A 190 9.87 -26.99 -4.91
N MET A 191 9.02 -27.46 -5.81
CA MET A 191 8.49 -28.82 -5.77
C MET A 191 9.52 -29.87 -6.12
N ALA A 192 10.36 -29.62 -7.12
CA ALA A 192 11.50 -30.50 -7.42
C ALA A 192 12.47 -30.60 -6.23
N VAL A 193 12.69 -29.50 -5.49
CA VAL A 193 13.44 -29.52 -4.24
C VAL A 193 12.73 -30.33 -3.17
N SER A 194 11.42 -30.17 -3.02
CA SER A 194 10.60 -30.94 -2.08
C SER A 194 10.66 -32.44 -2.37
N ASP A 195 10.64 -32.86 -3.64
CA ASP A 195 10.74 -34.26 -4.01
C ASP A 195 12.13 -34.86 -3.68
N ARG A 196 13.19 -34.07 -3.85
CA ARG A 196 14.53 -34.46 -3.39
C ARG A 196 14.59 -34.61 -1.87
N MET A 197 13.93 -33.72 -1.12
CA MET A 197 13.81 -33.86 0.34
C MET A 197 13.02 -35.13 0.71
N LYS A 198 11.91 -35.41 0.01
CA LYS A 198 11.10 -36.62 0.22
C LYS A 198 11.87 -37.91 -0.05
N ALA A 199 12.75 -37.90 -1.04
CA ALA A 199 13.62 -39.00 -1.41
C ALA A 199 14.82 -39.19 -0.46
N GLY A 200 15.03 -38.29 0.51
CA GLY A 200 16.18 -38.32 1.42
C GLY A 200 17.50 -37.83 0.79
N SER A 201 17.44 -37.22 -0.39
CA SER A 201 18.62 -36.74 -1.14
C SER A 201 19.13 -35.37 -0.67
N VAL A 202 18.52 -34.79 0.37
CA VAL A 202 18.89 -33.50 0.96
C VAL A 202 19.29 -33.74 2.42
N PRO A 203 20.58 -33.95 2.72
CA PRO A 203 21.04 -34.19 4.09
C PRO A 203 21.09 -32.91 4.92
N LEU A 204 21.24 -31.74 4.28
CA LEU A 204 21.38 -30.44 4.91
C LEU A 204 20.58 -29.39 4.13
N ALA A 205 19.78 -28.59 4.83
CA ALA A 205 19.10 -27.43 4.26
C ALA A 205 19.42 -26.15 5.03
N PHE A 206 19.76 -25.08 4.29
CA PHE A 206 19.84 -23.72 4.82
C PHE A 206 18.61 -22.94 4.33
N VAL A 207 17.91 -22.29 5.25
CA VAL A 207 16.78 -21.40 4.95
C VAL A 207 17.16 -20.01 5.44
N ARG A 208 17.02 -18.98 4.59
CA ARG A 208 17.33 -17.60 4.96
C ARG A 208 16.13 -16.71 4.69
N ASN A 209 15.57 -16.12 5.75
CA ASN A 209 14.42 -15.19 5.70
C ASN A 209 13.31 -15.62 4.72
N ALA A 210 13.01 -16.92 4.68
CA ALA A 210 12.01 -17.50 3.80
C ALA A 210 11.09 -18.41 4.60
N ASN A 211 9.79 -18.34 4.34
CA ASN A 211 8.77 -19.07 5.09
C ASN A 211 7.88 -19.98 4.22
N PRO A 212 8.44 -20.90 3.43
CA PRO A 212 7.67 -21.81 2.57
C PRO A 212 6.69 -22.71 3.33
N ALA A 213 6.88 -22.96 4.64
CA ALA A 213 5.90 -23.69 5.45
C ALA A 213 4.57 -22.94 5.63
N HIS A 214 4.53 -21.64 5.36
CA HIS A 214 3.32 -20.81 5.31
C HIS A 214 2.94 -20.43 3.87
N SER A 215 3.90 -20.02 3.04
CA SER A 215 3.65 -19.44 1.72
C SER A 215 3.59 -20.42 0.55
N VAL A 216 3.76 -21.72 0.80
CA VAL A 216 3.52 -22.80 -0.18
C VAL A 216 2.20 -23.49 0.14
N PRO A 217 1.34 -23.78 -0.84
CA PRO A 217 0.07 -24.47 -0.61
C PRO A 217 0.25 -25.78 0.16
N LYS A 218 -0.60 -26.01 1.16
CA LYS A 218 -0.55 -27.22 1.99
C LYS A 218 -0.64 -28.50 1.15
N ALA A 219 -1.46 -28.48 0.10
CA ALA A 219 -1.61 -29.58 -0.85
C ALA A 219 -0.29 -29.98 -1.56
N ALA A 220 0.70 -29.09 -1.60
CA ALA A 220 2.00 -29.37 -2.18
C ALA A 220 2.90 -30.22 -1.25
N GLY A 221 2.58 -30.32 0.04
CA GLY A 221 3.27 -31.20 0.98
C GLY A 221 4.71 -30.78 1.31
N PHE A 222 5.01 -29.47 1.26
CA PHE A 222 6.34 -28.95 1.61
C PHE A 222 6.74 -29.30 3.05
N ARG A 223 5.83 -29.17 4.03
CA ARG A 223 6.14 -29.46 5.43
C ARG A 223 6.59 -30.90 5.64
N ASP A 224 5.87 -31.85 5.05
CA ASP A 224 6.21 -33.29 5.14
C ASP A 224 7.53 -33.61 4.44
N ALA A 225 7.81 -32.92 3.33
CA ALA A 225 9.09 -33.02 2.64
C ALA A 225 10.24 -32.49 3.50
N PHE A 226 10.08 -31.28 4.03
CA PHE A 226 11.10 -30.60 4.82
C PHE A 226 11.42 -31.35 6.12
N ALA A 227 10.42 -31.99 6.74
CA ALA A 227 10.61 -32.83 7.93
C ALA A 227 11.58 -34.00 7.72
N LYS A 228 11.76 -34.48 6.48
CA LYS A 228 12.69 -35.57 6.14
C LYS A 228 14.15 -35.13 6.00
N VAL A 229 14.43 -33.84 5.98
CA VAL A 229 15.80 -33.31 5.92
C VAL A 229 16.49 -33.59 7.26
N ALA A 230 17.66 -34.23 7.20
CA ALA A 230 18.37 -34.69 8.40
C ALA A 230 18.85 -33.53 9.30
N PHE A 231 19.35 -32.45 8.71
CA PHE A 231 19.77 -31.26 9.47
C PHE A 231 19.33 -29.96 8.77
N LYS A 232 18.64 -29.08 9.50
CA LYS A 232 17.99 -27.88 9.00
C LYS A 232 18.49 -26.66 9.78
N VAL A 233 18.99 -25.66 9.06
CA VAL A 233 19.53 -24.43 9.63
C VAL A 233 18.71 -23.24 9.13
N SER A 234 18.15 -22.46 10.05
CA SER A 234 17.46 -21.21 9.73
C SER A 234 18.36 -20.01 10.02
N PHE A 235 18.42 -19.08 9.07
CA PHE A 235 18.85 -17.70 9.27
C PHE A 235 17.61 -16.82 9.23
N SER A 236 17.16 -16.34 10.38
CA SER A 236 15.97 -15.50 10.47
C SER A 236 16.08 -14.48 11.58
N THR A 237 15.41 -13.33 11.38
CA THR A 237 15.24 -12.30 12.41
C THR A 237 14.11 -12.63 13.40
N VAL A 238 13.18 -13.50 13.01
CA VAL A 238 12.00 -13.88 13.81
C VAL A 238 11.68 -15.37 13.59
N PRO A 239 11.35 -16.14 14.65
CA PRO A 239 10.89 -17.52 14.48
C PRO A 239 9.50 -17.57 13.80
N ASP A 240 9.51 -17.90 12.51
CA ASP A 240 8.33 -18.22 11.70
C ASP A 240 8.05 -19.73 11.66
N GLU A 241 7.07 -20.16 10.86
CA GLU A 241 6.69 -21.57 10.74
C GLU A 241 7.82 -22.45 10.25
N THR A 242 8.57 -21.98 9.25
CA THR A 242 9.68 -22.76 8.67
C THR A 242 10.86 -22.83 9.64
N THR A 243 11.17 -21.72 10.31
CA THR A 243 12.20 -21.62 11.35
C THR A 243 11.87 -22.52 12.54
N SER A 244 10.59 -22.63 12.91
CA SER A 244 10.13 -23.52 13.98
C SER A 244 10.32 -25.01 13.64
N MET A 245 10.54 -25.36 12.37
CA MET A 245 10.86 -26.71 11.93
C MET A 245 12.37 -26.97 11.84
N CYS A 246 13.23 -25.97 12.05
CA CYS A 246 14.68 -26.11 11.90
C CYS A 246 15.36 -26.60 13.20
N ASP A 247 16.46 -27.33 13.04
CA ASP A 247 17.22 -27.92 14.15
C ASP A 247 18.19 -26.91 14.78
N LEU A 248 18.69 -25.97 13.98
CA LEU A 248 19.52 -24.85 14.41
C LEU A 248 18.94 -23.54 13.89
N VAL A 249 18.71 -22.58 14.79
CA VAL A 249 18.32 -21.22 14.44
C VAL A 249 19.51 -20.30 14.71
N LEU A 250 19.96 -19.61 13.66
CA LEU A 250 21.00 -18.60 13.69
C LEU A 250 20.31 -17.23 13.52
N PRO A 251 20.17 -16.44 14.60
CA PRO A 251 19.52 -15.13 14.53
C PRO A 251 20.28 -14.20 13.57
N ASP A 252 19.63 -13.85 12.46
CA ASP A 252 20.18 -12.96 11.45
C ASP A 252 20.06 -11.50 11.89
N ASN A 253 20.89 -10.64 11.33
CA ASN A 253 20.77 -9.20 11.52
C ASN A 253 19.55 -8.67 10.76
N HIS A 254 18.91 -7.64 11.31
CA HIS A 254 18.02 -6.79 10.52
C HIS A 254 18.85 -6.04 9.45
N TRP A 255 18.23 -5.64 8.35
CA TRP A 255 18.94 -4.94 7.27
C TRP A 255 19.54 -3.60 7.72
N LEU A 256 18.94 -2.95 8.72
CA LEU A 256 19.49 -1.75 9.38
C LEU A 256 20.74 -2.02 10.25
N GLU A 257 21.06 -3.28 10.54
CA GLU A 257 22.19 -3.70 11.38
C GLU A 257 23.29 -4.38 10.55
N SER A 258 23.17 -4.39 9.22
CA SER A 258 24.09 -5.14 8.36
C SER A 258 24.42 -4.43 7.05
N TRP A 259 25.65 -4.65 6.58
CA TRP A 259 26.05 -4.29 5.22
C TRP A 259 25.40 -5.25 4.22
N GLY A 260 24.93 -4.70 3.10
CA GLY A 260 24.28 -5.47 2.05
C GLY A 260 24.27 -4.72 0.72
N ASP A 261 23.66 -5.34 -0.28
CA ASP A 261 23.57 -4.82 -1.63
C ASP A 261 22.29 -5.27 -2.33
N ALA A 262 21.85 -4.52 -3.34
CA ALA A 262 20.74 -4.90 -4.20
C ALA A 262 20.88 -4.31 -5.60
N GLU A 263 20.59 -5.11 -6.63
CA GLU A 263 20.53 -4.64 -8.01
C GLU A 263 19.07 -4.30 -8.34
N ILE A 264 18.74 -3.00 -8.43
CA ILE A 264 17.37 -2.54 -8.70
C ILE A 264 17.13 -2.46 -10.21
N SER A 265 18.04 -1.79 -10.91
CA SER A 265 18.07 -1.67 -12.37
C SER A 265 19.28 -2.41 -12.90
N ALA A 266 19.16 -3.04 -14.06
CA ALA A 266 20.27 -3.80 -14.65
C ALA A 266 21.52 -2.90 -14.77
N GLY A 267 22.63 -3.32 -14.16
CA GLY A 267 23.89 -2.58 -14.18
C GLY A 267 24.04 -1.48 -13.12
N MET A 268 23.10 -1.35 -12.17
CA MET A 268 23.15 -0.41 -11.05
C MET A 268 22.93 -1.13 -9.70
N MET A 269 23.91 -1.01 -8.81
CA MET A 269 23.88 -1.62 -7.47
C MET A 269 23.59 -0.54 -6.43
N SER A 270 22.61 -0.75 -5.57
CA SER A 270 22.39 0.04 -4.36
C SER A 270 23.13 -0.55 -3.16
N LEU A 271 23.58 0.33 -2.26
CA LEU A 271 24.35 -0.04 -1.08
C LEU A 271 23.48 0.03 0.17
N GLN A 272 23.35 -1.10 0.87
CA GLN A 272 22.73 -1.13 2.19
C GLN A 272 23.78 -0.82 3.24
N GLN A 273 23.57 0.26 3.98
CA GLN A 273 24.43 0.72 5.06
C GLN A 273 23.75 0.44 6.40
N PRO A 274 24.44 -0.18 7.38
CA PRO A 274 23.90 -0.29 8.72
C PRO A 274 23.79 1.11 9.35
N THR A 275 22.67 1.40 10.00
CA THR A 275 22.42 2.65 10.73
C THR A 275 22.57 2.49 12.23
N MET A 276 22.76 1.26 12.71
CA MET A 276 22.99 0.93 14.11
C MET A 276 23.80 -0.36 14.25
N ASP A 277 24.44 -0.52 15.41
CA ASP A 277 25.03 -1.80 15.81
C ASP A 277 23.93 -2.84 16.10
N PRO A 278 24.24 -4.16 16.05
CA PRO A 278 23.26 -5.20 16.32
C PRO A 278 22.63 -5.02 17.71
N VAL A 279 21.30 -4.94 17.79
CA VAL A 279 20.56 -4.69 19.05
C VAL A 279 20.79 -5.82 20.06
N PHE A 280 20.86 -7.06 19.58
CA PHE A 280 21.05 -8.23 20.42
C PHE A 280 22.53 -8.64 20.42
N GLU A 281 23.28 -8.02 21.32
CA GLU A 281 24.71 -8.24 21.47
C GLU A 281 25.07 -9.59 22.11
N LYS A 282 26.35 -9.95 21.99
CA LYS A 282 26.91 -11.12 22.66
C LYS A 282 26.90 -10.93 24.18
N THR A 283 26.32 -11.90 24.88
CA THR A 283 26.35 -12.05 26.33
C THR A 283 27.04 -13.37 26.71
N ALA A 284 27.17 -13.66 28.01
CA ALA A 284 27.68 -14.94 28.46
C ALA A 284 26.76 -16.13 28.09
N GLN A 285 25.48 -15.86 27.80
CA GLN A 285 24.45 -16.87 27.51
C GLN A 285 23.96 -16.86 26.05
N PHE A 286 24.33 -15.85 25.26
CA PHE A 286 23.86 -15.66 23.89
C PHE A 286 24.99 -15.10 23.04
N ASP A 287 25.31 -15.71 21.90
CA ASP A 287 26.45 -15.32 21.06
C ASP A 287 26.21 -14.03 20.22
N GLY A 288 25.07 -13.37 20.40
CA GLY A 288 24.66 -12.20 19.63
C GLY A 288 24.02 -12.56 18.29
N THR A 289 23.34 -11.59 17.66
CA THR A 289 22.92 -11.70 16.26
C THR A 289 24.11 -11.52 15.33
N ARG A 290 24.11 -12.22 14.19
CA ARG A 290 25.17 -12.14 13.19
C ARG A 290 24.59 -12.20 11.78
N SER A 291 25.10 -11.35 10.89
CA SER A 291 24.65 -11.37 9.49
C SER A 291 24.95 -12.72 8.83
N THR A 292 23.99 -13.22 8.05
CA THR A 292 24.14 -14.47 7.29
C THR A 292 25.45 -14.49 6.50
N ALA A 293 25.81 -13.38 5.86
CA ALA A 293 27.02 -13.28 5.06
C ALA A 293 28.30 -13.49 5.89
N ASN A 294 28.37 -12.93 7.10
CA ASN A 294 29.52 -13.12 8.00
C ASN A 294 29.64 -14.58 8.45
N VAL A 295 28.51 -15.23 8.78
CA VAL A 295 28.50 -16.65 9.15
C VAL A 295 28.99 -17.52 7.99
N LEU A 296 28.55 -17.25 6.77
CA LEU A 296 28.97 -18.00 5.59
C LEU A 296 30.45 -17.77 5.25
N ILE A 297 30.98 -16.56 5.43
CA ILE A 297 32.42 -16.27 5.27
C ILE A 297 33.24 -17.09 6.27
N ASP A 298 32.83 -17.12 7.54
CA ASP A 298 33.55 -17.89 8.55
C ASP A 298 33.49 -19.40 8.31
N LEU A 299 32.37 -19.89 7.79
CA LEU A 299 32.26 -21.27 7.34
C LEU A 299 33.20 -21.54 6.15
N ALA A 300 33.23 -20.64 5.17
CA ALA A 300 34.06 -20.76 3.98
C ALA A 300 35.57 -20.74 4.32
N LYS A 301 36.00 -20.01 5.36
CA LYS A 301 37.39 -20.04 5.87
C LYS A 301 37.83 -21.41 6.37
N LYS A 302 36.89 -22.22 6.88
CA LYS A 302 37.19 -23.56 7.40
C LYS A 302 37.26 -24.62 6.31
N ASP A 303 36.78 -24.31 5.11
CA ASP A 303 36.85 -25.20 3.96
C ASP A 303 38.13 -24.91 3.14
N PRO A 304 39.06 -25.88 3.02
CA PRO A 304 40.31 -25.69 2.26
C PRO A 304 40.10 -25.19 0.83
N ALA A 305 38.98 -25.56 0.19
CA ALA A 305 38.68 -25.13 -1.18
C ALA A 305 38.27 -23.65 -1.30
N ASN A 306 37.72 -23.07 -0.23
CA ASN A 306 37.19 -21.70 -0.22
C ASN A 306 38.02 -20.75 0.66
N ALA A 307 38.87 -21.27 1.54
CA ALA A 307 39.61 -20.50 2.54
C ALA A 307 40.41 -19.34 1.92
N ALA A 308 41.15 -19.58 0.84
CA ALA A 308 41.95 -18.54 0.18
C ALA A 308 41.08 -17.42 -0.42
N LYS A 309 39.88 -17.75 -0.92
CA LYS A 309 38.96 -16.79 -1.55
C LYS A 309 38.25 -15.90 -0.52
N TYR A 310 37.92 -16.46 0.64
CA TYR A 310 37.17 -15.78 1.70
C TYR A 310 38.04 -15.50 2.93
N ASN A 311 39.36 -15.35 2.76
CA ASN A 311 40.31 -14.97 3.80
C ASN A 311 40.22 -13.46 4.12
N VAL A 312 39.03 -13.01 4.51
CA VAL A 312 38.67 -11.63 4.84
C VAL A 312 38.00 -11.61 6.20
N ALA A 313 38.12 -10.51 6.94
CA ALA A 313 37.59 -10.45 8.30
C ALA A 313 36.06 -10.69 8.32
N ASP A 314 35.32 -9.99 7.47
CA ASP A 314 33.87 -9.96 7.41
C ASP A 314 33.34 -9.62 6.00
N TYR A 315 32.02 -9.58 5.86
CA TYR A 315 31.34 -9.23 4.61
C TYR A 315 31.67 -7.82 4.13
N ARG A 316 31.83 -6.85 5.04
CA ARG A 316 32.18 -5.47 4.66
C ARG A 316 33.56 -5.42 4.00
N THR A 317 34.55 -6.08 4.59
CA THR A 317 35.92 -6.16 4.06
C THR A 317 35.93 -6.86 2.72
N TRP A 318 35.18 -7.97 2.62
CA TRP A 318 34.96 -8.64 1.35
C TRP A 318 34.35 -7.69 0.32
N TYR A 319 33.31 -6.94 0.70
CA TYR A 319 32.58 -6.07 -0.20
C TYR A 319 33.46 -4.92 -0.72
N ILE A 320 34.22 -4.26 0.16
CA ILE A 320 35.18 -3.21 -0.21
C ILE A 320 36.22 -3.74 -1.21
N SER A 321 36.68 -4.99 -1.04
CA SER A 321 37.67 -5.59 -1.95
C SER A 321 37.16 -5.78 -3.39
N GLN A 322 35.85 -5.72 -3.60
CA GLN A 322 35.24 -5.82 -4.93
C GLN A 322 35.25 -4.49 -5.70
N TYR A 323 35.58 -3.37 -5.06
CA TYR A 323 35.65 -2.06 -5.71
C TYR A 323 37.03 -1.83 -6.33
N ALA A 324 37.06 -1.46 -7.61
CA ALA A 324 38.28 -0.98 -8.27
C ALA A 324 38.73 0.32 -7.60
N GLY A 325 39.85 0.28 -6.86
CA GLY A 325 40.31 1.39 -6.02
C GLY A 325 40.06 1.20 -4.52
N GLY A 326 39.44 0.09 -4.08
CA GLY A 326 39.30 -0.29 -2.67
C GLY A 326 38.48 0.71 -1.85
N SER A 327 38.90 0.95 -0.60
CA SER A 327 38.16 1.77 0.37
C SER A 327 37.83 3.20 -0.11
N PRO A 328 38.72 3.94 -0.79
CA PRO A 328 38.38 5.25 -1.37
C PRO A 328 37.20 5.20 -2.34
N ALA A 329 37.20 4.24 -3.28
CA ALA A 329 36.12 4.09 -4.25
C ALA A 329 34.80 3.69 -3.58
N PHE A 330 34.87 2.80 -2.58
CA PHE A 330 33.71 2.45 -1.76
C PHE A 330 33.15 3.66 -1.00
N ALA A 331 34.00 4.45 -0.35
CA ALA A 331 33.59 5.65 0.38
C ALA A 331 32.92 6.68 -0.53
N THR A 332 33.40 6.85 -1.77
CA THR A 332 32.71 7.67 -2.77
C THR A 332 31.34 7.11 -3.13
N ALA A 333 31.21 5.79 -3.33
CA ALA A 333 29.93 5.18 -3.64
C ALA A 333 28.90 5.28 -2.49
N LEU A 334 29.36 5.34 -1.23
CA LEU A 334 28.48 5.52 -0.08
C LEU A 334 27.78 6.89 -0.06
N THR A 335 28.38 7.94 -0.65
CA THR A 335 27.75 9.28 -0.65
C THR A 335 26.49 9.34 -1.52
N THR A 336 26.43 8.50 -2.55
CA THR A 336 25.26 8.38 -3.45
C THR A 336 24.47 7.10 -3.20
N ALA A 337 24.89 6.26 -2.26
CA ALA A 337 24.37 4.92 -1.95
C ALA A 337 24.19 4.00 -3.18
N THR A 338 24.95 4.25 -4.25
CA THR A 338 24.80 3.59 -5.56
C THR A 338 26.14 3.43 -6.25
N SER A 339 26.29 2.39 -7.06
CA SER A 339 27.48 2.17 -7.90
C SER A 339 27.11 1.54 -9.25
N ALA A 340 27.71 2.04 -10.33
CA ALA A 340 27.59 1.50 -11.68
C ALA A 340 28.76 0.54 -11.98
N GLY A 341 28.51 -0.53 -12.74
CA GLY A 341 29.57 -1.42 -13.23
C GLY A 341 30.29 -2.26 -12.16
N SER A 342 29.68 -2.51 -11.00
CA SER A 342 30.23 -3.39 -9.96
C SER A 342 30.42 -4.82 -10.50
N PRO A 343 31.55 -5.51 -10.18
CA PRO A 343 31.77 -6.89 -10.59
C PRO A 343 30.73 -7.87 -10.00
N LEU A 344 29.99 -7.47 -8.95
CA LEU A 344 28.90 -8.23 -8.35
C LEU A 344 27.63 -8.31 -9.22
N MET A 345 27.55 -7.53 -10.31
CA MET A 345 26.40 -7.47 -11.21
C MET A 345 26.30 -8.68 -12.15
N THR A 346 27.30 -9.57 -12.16
CA THR A 346 27.27 -10.79 -13.00
C THR A 346 26.48 -11.92 -12.35
N ARG A 347 25.15 -11.80 -12.33
CA ARG A 347 24.29 -12.98 -12.15
C ARG A 347 24.10 -13.70 -13.47
N ALA A 348 24.47 -14.99 -13.51
CA ALA A 348 24.05 -15.88 -14.58
C ALA A 348 22.52 -16.00 -14.56
N ALA A 349 21.88 -15.92 -15.73
CA ALA A 349 20.47 -16.28 -15.85
C ALA A 349 20.31 -17.74 -15.43
N ARG A 350 19.33 -18.03 -14.56
CA ARG A 350 18.99 -19.42 -14.27
C ARG A 350 18.28 -19.98 -15.49
N ALA A 351 18.76 -21.10 -16.03
CA ALA A 351 18.04 -21.81 -17.09
C ALA A 351 16.66 -22.21 -16.54
N ALA A 352 15.62 -22.02 -17.35
CA ALA A 352 14.28 -22.48 -17.02
C ALA A 352 14.34 -23.99 -16.71
N SER A 353 13.75 -24.37 -15.59
CA SER A 353 13.72 -25.74 -15.13
C SER A 353 12.98 -26.62 -16.14
N THR A 354 13.60 -27.74 -16.56
CA THR A 354 12.97 -28.74 -17.43
C THR A 354 12.08 -29.73 -16.66
N VAL A 355 11.67 -29.37 -15.44
CA VAL A 355 10.85 -30.21 -14.56
C VAL A 355 9.55 -30.60 -15.25
N ALA A 356 9.19 -31.88 -15.11
CA ALA A 356 7.96 -32.43 -15.67
C ALA A 356 6.75 -31.57 -15.27
N SER A 357 5.92 -31.22 -16.26
CA SER A 357 4.73 -30.41 -16.03
C SER A 357 3.74 -31.18 -15.14
N SER A 358 3.39 -30.58 -14.00
CA SER A 358 2.16 -30.91 -13.29
C SER A 358 1.20 -29.73 -13.50
N PRO A 359 0.53 -29.67 -14.68
CA PRO A 359 -0.25 -28.50 -15.04
C PRO A 359 -1.32 -28.23 -13.99
N ALA A 360 -1.46 -26.96 -13.61
CA ALA A 360 -2.59 -26.51 -12.79
C ALA A 360 -3.90 -27.01 -13.42
N PRO A 361 -4.85 -27.57 -12.64
CA PRO A 361 -6.09 -28.10 -13.21
C PRO A 361 -6.83 -27.01 -13.98
N ALA A 362 -7.33 -27.34 -15.18
CA ALA A 362 -8.17 -26.42 -15.94
C ALA A 362 -9.39 -26.01 -15.10
N LEU A 363 -9.80 -24.73 -15.19
CA LEU A 363 -10.95 -24.21 -14.42
C LEU A 363 -12.21 -25.06 -14.59
N ALA A 364 -12.48 -25.53 -15.81
CA ALA A 364 -13.66 -26.35 -16.10
C ALA A 364 -13.63 -27.76 -15.45
N ALA A 365 -12.47 -28.26 -15.04
CA ALA A 365 -12.30 -29.59 -14.48
C ALA A 365 -12.41 -29.63 -12.93
N GLN A 366 -12.67 -28.48 -12.31
CA GLN A 366 -12.67 -28.32 -10.85
C GLN A 366 -14.10 -28.28 -10.29
N ALA A 367 -14.31 -28.76 -9.07
CA ALA A 367 -15.63 -28.87 -8.45
C ALA A 367 -16.17 -27.52 -7.95
N GLY A 368 -17.48 -27.31 -8.07
CA GLY A 368 -18.21 -26.18 -7.50
C GLY A 368 -18.61 -25.09 -8.50
N ASP A 369 -19.57 -24.24 -8.10
CA ASP A 369 -20.21 -23.27 -9.00
C ASP A 369 -19.55 -21.88 -8.97
N PHE A 370 -18.71 -21.59 -7.98
CA PHE A 370 -18.05 -20.29 -7.83
C PHE A 370 -16.62 -20.30 -8.36
N PHE A 371 -16.14 -19.16 -8.84
CA PHE A 371 -14.72 -18.87 -8.90
C PHE A 371 -14.25 -18.42 -7.52
N VAL A 372 -13.12 -18.94 -7.07
CA VAL A 372 -12.42 -18.51 -5.86
C VAL A 372 -11.17 -17.79 -6.33
N HIS A 373 -11.06 -16.50 -6.00
CA HIS A 373 -9.94 -15.65 -6.37
C HIS A 373 -9.11 -15.32 -5.13
N VAL A 374 -7.94 -15.93 -5.02
CA VAL A 374 -6.95 -15.64 -3.98
C VAL A 374 -6.05 -14.51 -4.48
N PHE A 375 -5.81 -13.49 -3.66
CA PHE A 375 -5.00 -12.34 -4.07
C PHE A 375 -4.03 -11.89 -2.96
N PRO A 376 -2.84 -11.34 -3.28
CA PRO A 376 -1.96 -10.76 -2.27
C PRO A 376 -2.63 -9.60 -1.53
N SER A 377 -2.43 -9.49 -0.21
CA SER A 377 -2.90 -8.31 0.53
C SER A 377 -2.07 -7.08 0.14
N ALA A 378 -2.74 -5.94 -0.09
CA ALA A 378 -2.05 -4.68 -0.37
C ALA A 378 -1.23 -4.16 0.83
N THR A 379 -1.55 -4.59 2.05
CA THR A 379 -0.87 -4.17 3.29
C THR A 379 0.09 -5.23 3.83
N LEU A 380 -0.28 -6.51 3.76
CA LEU A 380 0.48 -7.62 4.34
C LEU A 380 1.26 -8.46 3.31
N GLY A 381 1.01 -8.25 2.01
CA GLY A 381 1.60 -9.01 0.92
C GLY A 381 1.18 -10.48 0.95
N ASP A 382 2.18 -11.37 0.95
CA ASP A 382 2.05 -12.82 1.06
C ASP A 382 2.04 -13.33 2.51
N GLY A 383 2.25 -12.45 3.50
CA GLY A 383 2.37 -12.81 4.93
C GLY A 383 3.61 -12.23 5.58
N GLN A 384 4.61 -11.80 4.82
CA GLN A 384 5.83 -11.22 5.38
C GLN A 384 5.56 -9.97 6.23
N GLY A 385 4.51 -9.20 5.91
CA GLY A 385 4.06 -8.03 6.67
C GLY A 385 3.28 -8.34 7.95
N ALA A 386 2.84 -9.59 8.18
CA ALA A 386 1.90 -9.93 9.25
C ALA A 386 2.44 -9.68 10.66
N ASN A 387 3.75 -9.78 10.88
CA ASN A 387 4.36 -9.49 12.18
C ASN A 387 4.79 -8.02 12.35
N LYS A 388 4.26 -7.12 11.51
CA LYS A 388 4.48 -5.67 11.62
C LYS A 388 3.18 -5.03 12.13
N PRO A 389 3.14 -4.57 13.39
CA PRO A 389 1.87 -4.16 14.01
C PRO A 389 1.23 -2.94 13.34
N TRP A 390 2.04 -2.00 12.81
CA TRP A 390 1.51 -0.89 12.01
C TRP A 390 0.76 -1.39 10.78
N LEU A 391 1.25 -2.43 10.10
CA LEU A 391 0.60 -2.98 8.91
C LEU A 391 -0.62 -3.84 9.24
N GLN A 392 -0.65 -4.48 10.42
CA GLN A 392 -1.82 -5.22 10.91
C GLN A 392 -2.99 -4.32 11.27
N GLU A 393 -2.71 -3.15 11.88
CA GLU A 393 -3.73 -2.15 12.20
C GLU A 393 -4.12 -1.29 11.01
N LEU A 394 -3.24 -1.15 10.00
CA LEU A 394 -3.51 -0.40 8.79
C LEU A 394 -4.72 -1.00 8.06
N PRO A 395 -5.85 -0.28 7.94
CA PRO A 395 -7.02 -0.77 7.22
C PRO A 395 -6.69 -1.08 5.76
N ASP A 396 -7.15 -2.22 5.27
CA ASP A 396 -7.05 -2.56 3.85
C ASP A 396 -7.66 -1.44 2.99
N PRO A 397 -6.99 -0.99 1.91
CA PRO A 397 -7.41 0.19 1.18
C PRO A 397 -8.73 0.02 0.44
N VAL A 398 -9.15 -1.23 0.15
CA VAL A 398 -10.41 -1.55 -0.52
C VAL A 398 -11.54 -1.71 0.51
N THR A 399 -11.34 -2.56 1.52
CA THR A 399 -12.39 -3.01 2.45
C THR A 399 -12.40 -2.29 3.79
N LYS A 400 -11.34 -1.54 4.12
CA LYS A 400 -11.10 -0.90 5.42
C LYS A 400 -11.01 -1.86 6.61
N ILE A 401 -10.79 -3.15 6.35
CA ILE A 401 -10.64 -4.17 7.39
C ILE A 401 -9.19 -4.22 7.89
N ALA A 402 -9.01 -4.37 9.20
CA ALA A 402 -7.72 -4.56 9.88
C ALA A 402 -7.76 -5.80 10.78
N TRP A 403 -6.62 -6.41 11.13
CA TRP A 403 -6.52 -7.55 12.07
C TRP A 403 -7.41 -8.79 11.77
N GLN A 404 -7.97 -8.92 10.57
CA GLN A 404 -8.96 -9.96 10.27
C GLN A 404 -8.83 -10.43 8.81
N SER A 405 -9.13 -11.71 8.55
CA SER A 405 -9.37 -12.23 7.20
C SER A 405 -10.85 -12.15 6.85
N TRP A 406 -11.17 -11.84 5.60
CA TRP A 406 -12.52 -11.73 5.09
C TRP A 406 -12.69 -12.45 3.75
N VAL A 407 -13.94 -12.80 3.41
CA VAL A 407 -14.32 -13.31 2.10
C VAL A 407 -15.21 -12.26 1.43
N GLU A 408 -14.75 -11.73 0.30
CA GLU A 408 -15.53 -10.80 -0.50
C GLU A 408 -16.59 -11.56 -1.28
N ILE A 409 -17.83 -11.11 -1.14
CA ILE A 409 -18.98 -11.71 -1.81
C ILE A 409 -19.85 -10.63 -2.46
N HIS A 410 -20.24 -10.87 -3.71
CA HIS A 410 -21.10 -9.94 -4.41
C HIS A 410 -22.48 -9.83 -3.71
N PRO A 411 -23.08 -8.64 -3.59
CA PRO A 411 -24.33 -8.46 -2.88
C PRO A 411 -25.52 -9.29 -3.41
N GLN A 412 -25.65 -9.45 -4.73
CA GLN A 412 -26.69 -10.32 -5.30
C GLN A 412 -26.50 -11.78 -4.87
N THR A 413 -25.25 -12.22 -4.77
CA THR A 413 -24.89 -13.57 -4.34
C THR A 413 -25.12 -13.75 -2.84
N ALA A 414 -24.74 -12.76 -2.03
CA ALA A 414 -25.02 -12.74 -0.61
C ALA A 414 -26.53 -12.86 -0.33
N LYS A 415 -27.35 -12.06 -1.04
CA LYS A 415 -28.83 -12.15 -0.96
C LYS A 415 -29.35 -13.52 -1.36
N ARG A 416 -28.85 -14.11 -2.45
CA ARG A 416 -29.23 -15.46 -2.91
C ARG A 416 -28.89 -16.54 -1.89
N LEU A 417 -27.76 -16.41 -1.20
CA LEU A 417 -27.29 -17.37 -0.18
C LEU A 417 -27.79 -17.08 1.23
N GLY A 418 -28.56 -16.00 1.44
CA GLY A 418 -29.02 -15.57 2.77
C GLY A 418 -27.88 -15.18 3.71
N VAL A 419 -26.81 -14.58 3.16
CA VAL A 419 -25.60 -14.16 3.87
C VAL A 419 -25.67 -12.67 4.13
N MET A 420 -25.40 -12.27 5.37
CA MET A 420 -25.18 -10.88 5.75
C MET A 420 -23.69 -10.62 5.97
N GLU A 421 -23.28 -9.36 5.95
CA GLU A 421 -21.92 -8.99 6.33
C GLU A 421 -21.59 -9.50 7.74
N GLY A 422 -20.38 -10.04 7.91
CA GLY A 422 -19.92 -10.67 9.14
C GLY A 422 -20.31 -12.14 9.32
N ASP A 423 -21.30 -12.66 8.59
CA ASP A 423 -21.61 -14.09 8.62
C ASP A 423 -20.42 -14.89 8.08
N HIS A 424 -20.16 -16.06 8.67
CA HIS A 424 -19.04 -16.89 8.22
C HIS A 424 -19.39 -17.65 6.94
N LEU A 425 -18.43 -17.70 6.02
CA LEU A 425 -18.50 -18.46 4.79
C LEU A 425 -17.45 -19.55 4.80
N ASP A 426 -17.90 -20.75 4.47
CA ASP A 426 -17.05 -21.87 4.12
C ASP A 426 -16.72 -21.78 2.63
N VAL A 427 -15.44 -21.57 2.32
CA VAL A 427 -14.91 -21.61 0.95
C VAL A 427 -14.13 -22.91 0.82
N GLU A 428 -14.56 -23.77 -0.08
CA GLU A 428 -14.00 -25.11 -0.29
C GLU A 428 -13.56 -25.28 -1.75
N THR A 429 -12.32 -25.69 -1.95
CA THR A 429 -11.75 -26.04 -3.26
C THR A 429 -11.27 -27.48 -3.23
N VAL A 430 -10.74 -27.98 -4.35
CA VAL A 430 -10.10 -29.30 -4.40
C VAL A 430 -8.86 -29.41 -3.49
N ALA A 431 -8.29 -28.28 -3.06
CA ALA A 431 -7.09 -28.22 -2.22
C ALA A 431 -7.40 -28.33 -0.72
N GLY A 432 -8.53 -27.76 -0.31
CA GLY A 432 -8.86 -27.59 1.10
C GLY A 432 -10.04 -26.65 1.31
N LYS A 433 -10.25 -26.30 2.57
CA LYS A 433 -11.37 -25.48 3.04
C LYS A 433 -10.88 -24.45 4.04
N VAL A 434 -11.37 -23.23 3.93
CA VAL A 434 -11.18 -22.17 4.93
C VAL A 434 -12.53 -21.55 5.30
N THR A 435 -12.61 -21.03 6.52
CA THR A 435 -13.81 -20.35 7.03
C THR A 435 -13.43 -18.94 7.47
N ALA A 436 -14.06 -17.93 6.89
CA ALA A 436 -13.83 -16.52 7.26
C ALA A 436 -15.11 -15.71 7.08
N ALA A 437 -15.14 -14.51 7.65
CA ALA A 437 -16.34 -13.68 7.68
C ALA A 437 -16.58 -12.98 6.34
N ALA A 438 -17.84 -12.90 5.92
CA ALA A 438 -18.26 -12.30 4.66
C ALA A 438 -18.14 -10.77 4.72
N TYR A 439 -17.55 -10.18 3.70
CA TYR A 439 -17.61 -8.75 3.40
C TYR A 439 -18.39 -8.56 2.11
N VAL A 440 -19.48 -7.78 2.18
CA VAL A 440 -20.38 -7.62 1.03
C VAL A 440 -19.82 -6.52 0.13
N TYR A 441 -19.26 -6.92 -1.01
CA TYR A 441 -18.50 -6.03 -1.88
C TYR A 441 -19.02 -6.06 -3.32
N MET A 442 -19.40 -4.91 -3.87
CA MET A 442 -19.90 -4.83 -5.26
C MET A 442 -18.79 -4.87 -6.30
N GLY A 443 -17.52 -4.71 -5.91
CA GLY A 443 -16.38 -4.83 -6.82
C GLY A 443 -15.91 -6.26 -7.05
N VAL A 444 -16.74 -7.28 -6.81
CA VAL A 444 -16.46 -8.67 -7.20
C VAL A 444 -17.60 -9.21 -8.06
N ARG A 445 -17.31 -10.06 -9.05
CA ARG A 445 -18.36 -10.63 -9.91
C ARG A 445 -19.36 -11.49 -9.13
N PRO A 446 -20.63 -11.59 -9.57
CA PRO A 446 -21.63 -12.44 -8.92
C PRO A 446 -21.25 -13.93 -8.83
N ASP A 447 -20.50 -14.45 -9.79
CA ASP A 447 -20.03 -15.84 -9.83
C ASP A 447 -18.67 -16.05 -9.16
N THR A 448 -18.13 -15.04 -8.46
CA THR A 448 -16.81 -15.06 -7.84
C THR A 448 -16.87 -14.69 -6.36
N VAL A 449 -16.04 -15.35 -5.54
CA VAL A 449 -15.66 -14.88 -4.21
C VAL A 449 -14.16 -14.63 -4.17
N ALA A 450 -13.71 -13.67 -3.36
CA ALA A 450 -12.29 -13.35 -3.24
C ALA A 450 -11.81 -13.36 -1.80
N ILE A 451 -10.56 -13.76 -1.57
CA ILE A 451 -9.93 -13.79 -0.25
C ILE A 451 -8.44 -13.41 -0.34
N ALA A 452 -8.00 -12.55 0.58
CA ALA A 452 -6.62 -12.07 0.61
C ALA A 452 -5.65 -13.09 1.25
N LEU A 453 -4.42 -13.15 0.74
CA LEU A 453 -3.26 -13.72 1.42
C LEU A 453 -2.78 -12.77 2.53
N GLY A 454 -1.86 -13.25 3.37
CA GLY A 454 -1.14 -12.41 4.34
C GLY A 454 -1.46 -12.66 5.81
N GLN A 455 -2.46 -13.49 6.11
CA GLN A 455 -2.83 -13.91 7.46
C GLN A 455 -2.68 -15.43 7.63
N GLY A 456 -3.13 -15.98 8.76
CA GLY A 456 -3.16 -17.41 9.01
C GLY A 456 -1.83 -18.01 9.44
N HIS A 457 -0.95 -17.19 10.00
CA HIS A 457 0.29 -17.68 10.59
C HIS A 457 0.00 -18.51 11.84
N THR A 458 0.64 -19.66 11.96
CA THR A 458 0.65 -20.52 13.16
C THR A 458 1.84 -20.23 14.08
N ALA A 459 2.84 -19.51 13.57
CA ALA A 459 3.98 -18.96 14.30
C ALA A 459 4.19 -17.49 13.86
N TYR A 460 5.43 -16.98 13.82
CA TYR A 460 5.75 -15.63 13.33
C TYR A 460 5.41 -14.48 14.28
N GLY A 461 5.60 -14.72 15.58
CA GLY A 461 5.52 -13.68 16.62
C GLY A 461 4.09 -13.32 17.03
N ARG A 462 4.00 -12.51 18.10
CA ARG A 462 2.76 -12.22 18.82
C ARG A 462 1.71 -11.40 18.05
N PHE A 463 2.08 -10.83 16.90
CA PHE A 463 1.19 -10.00 16.09
C PHE A 463 0.56 -10.78 14.92
N ALA A 464 1.20 -11.86 14.45
CA ALA A 464 0.72 -12.66 13.34
C ALA A 464 0.12 -14.00 13.78
N GLN A 465 0.64 -14.57 14.87
CA GLN A 465 0.27 -15.91 15.31
C GLN A 465 -1.23 -16.02 15.63
N ASN A 466 -1.88 -16.97 14.97
CA ASN A 466 -3.30 -17.31 15.10
C ASN A 466 -4.26 -16.15 14.78
N VAL A 467 -3.83 -15.23 13.91
CA VAL A 467 -4.69 -14.16 13.37
C VAL A 467 -5.17 -14.55 11.97
N GLY A 468 -6.48 -14.54 11.76
CA GLY A 468 -7.10 -14.82 10.46
C GLY A 468 -6.92 -16.26 9.97
N VAL A 469 -6.97 -16.46 8.65
CA VAL A 469 -6.82 -17.76 7.98
C VAL A 469 -5.79 -17.69 6.85
N ASN A 470 -5.17 -18.83 6.53
CA ASN A 470 -4.20 -18.90 5.44
C ASN A 470 -4.90 -19.27 4.13
N ALA A 471 -5.07 -18.30 3.23
CA ALA A 471 -5.72 -18.53 1.94
C ALA A 471 -4.90 -19.40 0.97
N TYR A 472 -3.61 -19.67 1.23
CA TYR A 472 -2.85 -20.69 0.49
C TYR A 472 -3.44 -22.10 0.65
N ASP A 473 -4.22 -22.36 1.71
CA ASP A 473 -4.90 -23.65 1.91
C ASP A 473 -6.01 -23.93 0.88
N LEU A 474 -6.44 -22.91 0.12
CA LEU A 474 -7.40 -23.04 -0.99
C LEU A 474 -6.71 -23.30 -2.33
N VAL A 475 -5.39 -23.11 -2.42
CA VAL A 475 -4.63 -23.18 -3.67
C VAL A 475 -4.27 -24.63 -3.98
N PRO A 476 -4.68 -25.20 -5.13
CA PRO A 476 -4.37 -26.58 -5.48
C PRO A 476 -2.88 -26.78 -5.71
N SER A 477 -2.43 -28.02 -5.56
CA SER A 477 -1.14 -28.45 -6.08
C SER A 477 -1.15 -28.41 -7.61
N GLY A 478 -0.10 -27.87 -8.22
CA GLY A 478 0.04 -27.76 -9.67
C GLY A 478 0.50 -26.36 -10.07
N TRP A 479 1.02 -26.24 -11.29
CA TRP A 479 1.63 -25.00 -11.76
C TRP A 479 1.36 -24.75 -13.24
N ASP A 480 1.43 -23.48 -13.65
CA ASP A 480 1.38 -23.10 -15.05
C ASP A 480 2.68 -23.48 -15.81
N THR A 481 2.75 -23.12 -17.08
CA THR A 481 3.92 -23.39 -17.95
C THR A 481 5.19 -22.64 -17.52
N ALA A 482 5.07 -21.62 -16.66
CA ALA A 482 6.18 -20.89 -16.04
C ALA A 482 6.52 -21.43 -14.64
N GLY A 483 5.81 -22.45 -14.15
CA GLY A 483 5.98 -22.98 -12.80
C GLY A 483 5.33 -22.12 -11.71
N GLY A 484 4.41 -21.21 -12.04
CA GLY A 484 3.66 -20.37 -11.12
C GLY A 484 2.38 -21.02 -10.60
N LEU A 485 1.93 -20.59 -9.41
CA LEU A 485 0.65 -21.04 -8.84
C LEU A 485 -0.53 -20.37 -9.56
N SER A 486 -1.60 -21.12 -9.77
CA SER A 486 -2.88 -20.53 -10.14
C SER A 486 -3.62 -20.09 -8.89
N LEU A 487 -3.79 -18.77 -8.73
CA LEU A 487 -4.50 -18.19 -7.59
C LEU A 487 -6.00 -18.02 -7.86
N THR A 488 -6.47 -18.42 -9.03
CA THR A 488 -7.91 -18.45 -9.36
C THR A 488 -8.33 -19.86 -9.74
N MET A 489 -9.32 -20.37 -9.03
CA MET A 489 -9.80 -21.75 -9.12
C MET A 489 -11.33 -21.82 -9.05
N LYS A 490 -11.92 -23.00 -9.24
CA LYS A 490 -13.33 -23.24 -8.87
C LYS A 490 -13.42 -23.75 -7.45
N GLY A 491 -14.52 -23.40 -6.80
CA GLY A 491 -14.85 -23.87 -5.47
C GLY A 491 -16.34 -23.81 -5.16
N LYS A 492 -16.69 -24.41 -4.04
CA LYS A 492 -18.01 -24.35 -3.43
C LYS A 492 -17.99 -23.32 -2.31
N VAL A 493 -19.05 -22.52 -2.23
CA VAL A 493 -19.24 -21.53 -1.17
C VAL A 493 -20.55 -21.83 -0.46
N THR A 494 -20.49 -21.96 0.86
CA THR A 494 -21.68 -22.20 1.70
C THR A 494 -21.64 -21.32 2.95
N LYS A 495 -22.81 -20.91 3.41
CA LYS A 495 -22.94 -20.23 4.71
C LYS A 495 -22.57 -21.20 5.83
N ALA A 496 -21.60 -20.82 6.66
CA ALA A 496 -21.16 -21.58 7.82
C ALA A 496 -21.92 -21.15 9.08
N ALA A 497 -21.78 -21.93 10.16
CA ALA A 497 -22.24 -21.52 11.48
C ALA A 497 -21.24 -20.52 12.09
N GLY A 498 -21.65 -19.28 12.30
CA GLY A 498 -20.82 -18.27 12.94
C GLY A 498 -21.05 -16.87 12.39
N HIS A 499 -20.71 -15.88 13.19
CA HIS A 499 -20.73 -14.47 12.81
C HIS A 499 -19.63 -13.73 13.56
N SER A 500 -18.87 -12.90 12.85
CA SER A 500 -17.88 -11.99 13.42
C SER A 500 -18.18 -10.57 12.98
N GLN A 501 -18.22 -9.65 13.93
CA GLN A 501 -18.23 -8.23 13.60
C GLN A 501 -16.96 -7.88 12.81
N MET A 502 -17.11 -7.08 11.75
CA MET A 502 -15.98 -6.56 10.98
C MET A 502 -15.10 -5.65 11.85
N VAL A 503 -13.81 -5.93 11.87
CA VAL A 503 -12.79 -5.03 12.42
C VAL A 503 -12.49 -3.98 11.36
N THR A 504 -13.32 -2.95 11.29
CA THR A 504 -13.18 -1.86 10.31
C THR A 504 -13.12 -0.50 11.00
N THR A 505 -12.35 0.42 10.43
CA THR A 505 -12.37 1.84 10.81
C THR A 505 -13.37 2.64 9.98
N GLU A 506 -14.04 1.99 9.02
CA GLU A 506 -15.04 2.62 8.17
C GLU A 506 -16.32 2.91 8.95
N GLY A 507 -16.83 4.13 8.84
CA GLY A 507 -18.17 4.48 9.32
C GLY A 507 -19.23 4.21 8.26
N SER A 508 -19.08 4.85 7.10
CA SER A 508 -19.94 4.64 5.93
C SER A 508 -19.09 4.61 4.67
N ALA A 509 -19.40 3.67 3.78
CA ALA A 509 -18.80 3.56 2.46
C ALA A 509 -19.25 4.67 1.48
N ARG A 510 -20.21 5.52 1.86
CA ARG A 510 -20.81 6.58 1.03
C ARG A 510 -20.71 7.93 1.74
N GLN A 511 -20.68 9.02 0.96
CA GLN A 511 -20.63 10.38 1.52
C GLN A 511 -21.99 10.94 1.90
N HIS A 512 -23.08 10.32 1.43
CA HIS A 512 -24.45 10.79 1.65
C HIS A 512 -24.68 12.24 1.19
N GLY A 513 -24.14 12.61 0.02
CA GLY A 513 -24.30 13.94 -0.56
C GLY A 513 -23.54 15.07 0.15
N ARG A 514 -22.59 14.75 1.04
CA ARG A 514 -21.84 15.75 1.84
C ARG A 514 -20.59 16.32 1.17
N GLU A 515 -20.37 16.01 -0.11
CA GLU A 515 -19.29 16.57 -0.93
C GLU A 515 -17.88 16.59 -0.28
N ILE A 516 -17.53 15.54 0.48
CA ILE A 516 -16.25 15.42 1.21
C ILE A 516 -15.08 15.17 0.24
N GLY A 517 -15.18 14.13 -0.57
CA GLY A 517 -14.31 13.88 -1.71
C GLY A 517 -15.02 14.42 -2.94
N GLN A 518 -14.55 15.51 -3.51
CA GLN A 518 -15.14 16.09 -4.72
C GLN A 518 -14.40 15.63 -5.97
N ALA A 519 -15.14 15.54 -7.07
CA ALA A 519 -14.61 15.20 -8.37
C ALA A 519 -15.22 16.12 -9.43
N MET A 520 -14.49 16.37 -10.51
CA MET A 520 -14.94 17.11 -11.67
C MET A 520 -14.65 16.31 -12.95
N GLN A 521 -15.40 16.57 -14.00
CA GLN A 521 -15.16 15.93 -15.29
C GLN A 521 -14.02 16.62 -16.04
N VAL A 522 -13.23 15.87 -16.81
CA VAL A 522 -12.14 16.45 -17.61
C VAL A 522 -12.63 17.54 -18.59
N ALA A 523 -13.85 17.42 -19.10
CA ALA A 523 -14.48 18.41 -19.97
C ALA A 523 -14.74 19.75 -19.24
N GLU A 524 -15.16 19.69 -17.97
CA GLU A 524 -15.38 20.87 -17.12
C GLU A 524 -14.05 21.60 -16.85
N LEU A 525 -13.00 20.84 -16.54
CA LEU A 525 -11.66 21.39 -16.34
C LEU A 525 -11.11 22.08 -17.60
N SER A 526 -11.47 21.57 -18.78
CA SER A 526 -11.01 22.12 -20.06
C SER A 526 -11.84 23.31 -20.55
N ALA A 527 -13.02 23.53 -19.98
CA ALA A 527 -13.85 24.68 -20.30
C ALA A 527 -13.24 25.98 -19.72
N PRO A 528 -13.53 27.16 -20.30
CA PRO A 528 -13.16 28.43 -19.68
C PRO A 528 -13.72 28.50 -18.27
N ALA A 529 -12.89 28.93 -17.32
CA ALA A 529 -13.32 29.05 -15.94
C ALA A 529 -14.47 30.07 -15.82
N THR A 530 -15.51 29.72 -15.07
CA THR A 530 -16.62 30.62 -14.76
C THR A 530 -16.17 31.69 -13.75
N ALA A 531 -16.93 32.78 -13.65
CA ALA A 531 -16.66 33.81 -12.65
C ALA A 531 -16.74 33.27 -11.19
N GLU A 532 -17.51 32.22 -10.96
CA GLU A 532 -17.60 31.51 -9.67
C GLU A 532 -16.34 30.67 -9.39
N GLU A 533 -15.73 30.07 -10.41
CA GLU A 533 -14.47 29.30 -10.29
C GLU A 533 -13.23 30.19 -10.11
N HIS A 534 -13.28 31.43 -10.63
CA HIS A 534 -12.27 32.47 -10.38
C HIS A 534 -12.53 33.26 -9.08
N GLY A 535 -13.66 33.03 -8.43
CA GLY A 535 -14.15 33.77 -7.26
C GLY A 535 -14.05 33.01 -5.94
N HIS A 536 -13.30 31.90 -5.87
CA HIS A 536 -12.87 31.37 -4.59
C HIS A 536 -11.79 32.30 -4.02
N ASP A 537 -12.22 33.43 -3.45
CA ASP A 537 -11.52 33.99 -2.29
C ASP A 537 -11.55 32.87 -1.26
N VAL A 538 -10.51 32.05 -1.26
CA VAL A 538 -10.38 30.94 -0.33
C VAL A 538 -10.48 31.56 1.07
N PRO A 539 -11.54 31.27 1.86
CA PRO A 539 -11.74 31.95 3.12
C PRO A 539 -10.49 31.77 4.00
N GLY A 540 -9.92 32.88 4.47
CA GLY A 540 -8.68 32.87 5.26
C GLY A 540 -7.39 32.61 4.47
N TRP A 541 -7.38 32.82 3.17
CA TRP A 541 -6.18 32.89 2.34
C TRP A 541 -6.13 34.25 1.63
N PRO A 542 -4.93 34.78 1.33
CA PRO A 542 -4.84 36.07 0.70
C PRO A 542 -5.42 36.00 -0.72
N SER A 543 -6.53 36.70 -0.96
CA SER A 543 -6.75 37.25 -2.29
C SER A 543 -5.56 38.15 -2.60
N THR A 544 -5.17 38.29 -3.87
CA THR A 544 -3.93 38.95 -4.33
C THR A 544 -3.76 40.43 -3.91
N ALA A 545 -4.59 40.95 -3.01
CA ALA A 545 -4.43 42.22 -2.33
C ALA A 545 -4.19 42.00 -0.82
N PHE A 546 -2.96 41.69 -0.41
CA PHE A 546 -2.50 42.06 0.93
C PHE A 546 -2.40 43.59 0.95
N LEU A 547 -3.52 44.30 1.17
CA LEU A 547 -3.47 45.73 1.41
C LEU A 547 -2.65 45.95 2.68
N PRO A 548 -1.72 46.92 2.69
CA PRO A 548 -0.93 47.23 3.87
C PRO A 548 -1.89 47.61 5.02
N GLY A 549 -2.08 46.69 5.97
CA GLY A 549 -2.96 46.88 7.14
C GLY A 549 -3.91 45.73 7.52
N LEU A 550 -4.08 44.68 6.70
CA LEU A 550 -4.98 43.55 7.02
C LEU A 550 -4.29 42.48 7.90
N LYS A 551 -4.91 42.18 9.04
CA LYS A 551 -4.41 41.27 10.07
C LYS A 551 -5.22 39.98 10.06
N SER A 552 -4.54 38.86 9.84
CA SER A 552 -5.01 37.48 10.07
C SER A 552 -6.11 36.91 9.14
N PRO A 553 -6.02 35.61 8.78
CA PRO A 553 -7.15 34.84 8.22
C PRO A 553 -8.28 34.56 9.21
N VAL A 554 -8.22 35.18 10.40
CA VAL A 554 -9.22 35.11 11.46
C VAL A 554 -10.12 36.38 11.46
N ALA A 555 -9.87 37.34 10.56
CA ALA A 555 -10.70 38.55 10.43
C ALA A 555 -10.81 39.06 8.99
N ALA A 556 -11.91 38.74 8.33
CA ALA A 556 -12.71 39.71 7.60
C ALA A 556 -14.10 39.71 8.31
N ASP A 557 -14.93 40.73 8.41
CA ASP A 557 -14.94 42.12 8.02
C ASP A 557 -15.32 43.00 9.24
N ALA A 558 -14.88 44.25 9.24
CA ALA A 558 -15.35 45.28 10.17
C ALA A 558 -16.29 46.21 9.42
N GLN A 559 -17.56 45.83 9.27
CA GLN A 559 -18.63 46.75 8.87
C GLN A 559 -19.84 46.51 9.79
N GLY A 560 -19.93 47.35 10.82
CA GLY A 560 -20.81 47.15 11.97
C GLY A 560 -22.28 46.93 11.64
N GLU A 561 -22.93 46.09 12.46
CA GLU A 561 -24.36 45.87 12.73
C GLU A 561 -25.40 45.88 11.58
N PHE A 562 -25.03 46.12 10.32
CA PHE A 562 -25.98 46.28 9.20
C PHE A 562 -25.52 45.68 7.86
N ALA A 563 -24.60 44.70 7.85
CA ALA A 563 -24.26 43.93 6.65
C ALA A 563 -24.76 42.46 6.78
N ASP A 564 -25.15 41.89 5.64
CA ASP A 564 -25.82 40.61 5.42
C ASP A 564 -25.51 39.47 6.42
N THR A 565 -26.55 38.94 7.08
CA THR A 565 -26.48 37.80 8.01
C THR A 565 -26.09 36.46 7.34
N HIS A 566 -25.92 36.44 6.02
CA HIS A 566 -25.53 35.27 5.23
C HIS A 566 -24.07 35.28 4.74
N SER A 567 -23.25 36.28 5.13
CA SER A 567 -21.85 36.33 4.73
C SER A 567 -21.03 35.19 5.33
N LYS A 568 -20.35 34.42 4.47
CA LYS A 568 -19.43 33.34 4.83
C LYS A 568 -18.13 33.87 5.48
N ASP A 569 -17.93 35.17 5.43
CA ASP A 569 -16.67 35.81 5.76
C ASP A 569 -16.57 36.27 7.22
N LEU A 570 -17.64 36.15 8.03
CA LEU A 570 -17.65 36.59 9.43
C LEU A 570 -16.78 35.68 10.32
N GLY A 571 -15.62 36.18 10.76
CA GLY A 571 -14.76 35.53 11.76
C GLY A 571 -15.32 35.59 13.20
N MET A 572 -14.91 34.67 14.08
CA MET A 572 -15.30 34.67 15.51
C MET A 572 -14.51 35.66 16.38
N TYR A 573 -13.53 36.37 15.82
CA TYR A 573 -12.60 37.22 16.58
C TYR A 573 -12.66 38.66 16.11
N ALA A 574 -12.22 39.57 17.00
CA ALA A 574 -12.19 40.99 16.72
C ALA A 574 -11.31 41.30 15.48
N PRO A 575 -11.69 42.25 14.62
CA PRO A 575 -10.95 42.61 13.40
C PRO A 575 -9.48 42.96 13.62
N GLU A 576 -9.15 43.48 14.81
CA GLU A 576 -7.80 43.84 15.22
C GLU A 576 -6.94 42.67 15.74
N HIS A 577 -7.50 41.46 15.85
CA HIS A 577 -6.81 40.25 16.29
C HIS A 577 -5.84 39.75 15.21
N SER A 578 -4.55 40.09 15.35
CA SER A 578 -3.49 39.51 14.51
C SER A 578 -3.05 38.16 15.06
N SER A 579 -3.23 37.11 14.26
CA SER A 579 -2.59 35.81 14.47
C SER A 579 -1.10 35.80 14.12
N LYS A 580 -0.56 36.87 13.50
CA LYS A 580 0.77 36.94 12.87
C LYS A 580 1.00 35.96 11.71
N ALA A 581 -0.06 35.30 11.24
CA ALA A 581 0.04 34.31 10.16
C ALA A 581 0.41 34.93 8.80
N GLU A 582 0.30 36.25 8.66
CA GLU A 582 0.80 37.02 7.52
C GLU A 582 2.31 36.82 7.25
N ALA A 583 3.08 36.48 8.28
CA ALA A 583 4.52 36.23 8.16
C ALA A 583 4.87 34.75 7.90
N ARG A 584 3.93 33.83 8.21
CA ARG A 584 4.12 32.36 8.12
C ARG A 584 2.77 31.67 8.28
N ARG A 585 2.36 30.85 7.30
CA ARG A 585 1.13 30.05 7.37
C ARG A 585 1.39 28.63 6.89
N TRP A 586 1.55 27.70 7.83
CA TRP A 586 1.69 26.29 7.48
C TRP A 586 0.39 25.73 6.92
N ALA A 587 0.47 25.20 5.70
CA ALA A 587 -0.66 24.65 4.98
C ALA A 587 -0.29 23.33 4.30
N MET A 588 -1.31 22.62 3.86
CA MET A 588 -1.16 21.37 3.12
C MET A 588 -2.13 21.35 1.95
N THR A 589 -1.68 20.96 0.77
CA THR A 589 -2.58 20.63 -0.35
C THR A 589 -2.61 19.13 -0.58
N ILE A 590 -3.79 18.61 -0.94
CA ILE A 590 -4.02 17.18 -1.19
C ILE A 590 -4.67 17.01 -2.57
N ASP A 591 -3.90 16.50 -3.54
CA ASP A 591 -4.36 16.25 -4.89
C ASP A 591 -5.07 14.89 -5.02
N LEU A 592 -6.40 14.91 -5.07
CA LEU A 592 -7.21 13.69 -5.18
C LEU A 592 -7.12 13.03 -6.57
N ALA A 593 -6.62 13.72 -7.60
CA ALA A 593 -6.35 13.09 -8.90
C ALA A 593 -5.10 12.19 -8.87
N ARG A 594 -4.18 12.42 -7.91
CA ARG A 594 -2.97 11.63 -7.69
C ARG A 594 -3.07 10.64 -6.54
N CYS A 595 -4.00 10.86 -5.59
CA CYS A 595 -4.14 9.99 -4.43
C CYS A 595 -4.64 8.60 -4.84
N THR A 596 -3.80 7.58 -4.68
CA THR A 596 -4.15 6.20 -5.03
C THR A 596 -4.87 5.45 -3.92
N GLY A 597 -4.81 5.96 -2.68
CA GLY A 597 -5.30 5.24 -1.49
C GLY A 597 -4.31 4.25 -0.86
N CYS A 598 -3.03 4.22 -1.28
CA CYS A 598 -2.04 3.24 -0.83
C CYS A 598 -1.69 3.25 0.67
N SER A 599 -2.12 4.29 1.41
CA SER A 599 -1.96 4.41 2.86
C SER A 599 -0.52 4.41 3.41
N ALA A 600 0.49 4.57 2.55
CA ALA A 600 1.89 4.77 2.97
C ALA A 600 2.05 6.00 3.88
N CYS A 601 1.29 7.06 3.61
CA CYS A 601 1.27 8.28 4.42
C CYS A 601 0.72 8.05 5.85
N VAL A 602 -0.18 7.07 6.04
CA VAL A 602 -0.68 6.68 7.37
C VAL A 602 0.44 6.03 8.16
N THR A 603 1.10 5.01 7.60
CA THR A 603 2.22 4.32 8.25
C THR A 603 3.37 5.26 8.58
N ALA A 604 3.69 6.21 7.68
CA ALA A 604 4.68 7.24 7.95
C ALA A 604 4.30 8.14 9.14
N CYS A 605 3.01 8.47 9.27
CA CYS A 605 2.51 9.24 10.41
C CYS A 605 2.66 8.46 11.73
N TYR A 606 2.40 7.15 11.72
CA TYR A 606 2.64 6.26 12.87
C TYR A 606 4.09 6.26 13.31
N SER A 607 5.00 6.03 12.35
CA SER A 607 6.44 5.96 12.59
C SER A 607 7.02 7.28 13.10
N GLU A 608 6.62 8.39 12.48
CA GLU A 608 7.18 9.70 12.79
C GLU A 608 6.70 10.24 14.14
N ASN A 609 5.43 10.01 14.47
CA ASN A 609 4.76 10.68 15.59
C ASN A 609 4.48 9.76 16.77
N ASN A 610 5.22 8.65 16.91
CA ASN A 610 5.11 7.72 18.04
C ASN A 610 3.68 7.25 18.32
N ILE A 611 2.88 7.06 17.25
CA ILE A 611 1.48 6.67 17.41
C ILE A 611 1.44 5.19 17.82
N PRO A 612 0.78 4.85 18.95
CA PRO A 612 0.71 3.48 19.42
C PRO A 612 -0.18 2.65 18.52
N THR A 613 0.10 1.35 18.47
CA THR A 613 -0.79 0.41 17.77
C THR A 613 -1.91 -0.08 18.68
N VAL A 614 -3.06 -0.35 18.09
CA VAL A 614 -4.27 -0.86 18.74
C VAL A 614 -4.77 -2.09 18.00
N GLY A 615 -5.21 -3.11 18.75
CA GLY A 615 -5.93 -4.26 18.21
C GLY A 615 -5.18 -5.58 18.30
N ALA A 616 -3.94 -5.62 18.77
CA ALA A 616 -3.29 -6.91 19.02
C ALA A 616 -4.09 -7.71 20.07
N PRO A 617 -4.15 -9.06 20.00
CA PRO A 617 -4.94 -9.88 20.93
C PRO A 617 -4.68 -9.58 22.41
N TYR A 618 -3.41 -9.39 22.79
CA TYR A 618 -3.00 -9.06 24.16
C TYR A 618 -3.44 -7.65 24.61
N GLN A 619 -3.77 -6.76 23.67
CA GLN A 619 -4.36 -5.44 23.92
C GLN A 619 -5.90 -5.52 23.99
N GLY A 620 -6.45 -6.70 24.27
CA GLY A 620 -7.88 -6.94 24.36
C GLY A 620 -8.64 -5.96 25.25
N ARG A 621 -9.96 -6.06 25.25
CA ARG A 621 -10.85 -5.12 25.95
C ARG A 621 -11.57 -5.82 27.11
N ALA A 622 -11.66 -5.18 28.27
CA ALA A 622 -12.51 -5.68 29.35
C ALA A 622 -14.01 -5.66 28.92
N LEU A 623 -14.68 -6.81 29.02
CA LEU A 623 -16.12 -6.97 28.84
C LEU A 623 -16.87 -6.85 30.18
N SER A 624 -16.30 -7.42 31.23
CA SER A 624 -16.74 -7.36 32.62
C SER A 624 -15.52 -7.49 33.54
N PRO A 625 -15.64 -7.28 34.86
CA PRO A 625 -14.55 -7.64 35.77
C PRO A 625 -14.17 -9.11 35.57
N GLY A 626 -12.90 -9.36 35.21
CA GLY A 626 -12.37 -10.72 34.97
C GLY A 626 -12.56 -11.30 33.56
N THR A 627 -13.30 -10.64 32.66
CA THR A 627 -13.54 -11.14 31.29
C THR A 627 -13.01 -10.16 30.25
N TRP A 628 -12.19 -10.65 29.31
CA TRP A 628 -11.56 -9.86 28.26
C TRP A 628 -11.94 -10.37 26.87
N ASP A 629 -12.17 -9.43 25.96
CA ASP A 629 -12.30 -9.65 24.52
C ASP A 629 -10.90 -9.56 23.91
N GLU A 630 -10.27 -10.71 23.75
CA GLU A 630 -8.91 -10.86 23.20
C GLU A 630 -8.92 -11.08 21.68
N ARG A 631 -10.07 -10.90 21.02
CA ARG A 631 -10.14 -10.99 19.56
C ARG A 631 -9.22 -9.91 18.95
N PRO A 632 -8.46 -10.26 17.88
CA PRO A 632 -7.76 -9.25 17.09
C PRO A 632 -8.72 -8.12 16.70
N GLY A 633 -8.30 -6.87 16.89
CA GLY A 633 -9.09 -5.69 16.56
C GLY A 633 -10.20 -5.30 17.55
N ALA A 634 -10.30 -5.93 18.73
CA ALA A 634 -11.41 -5.70 19.67
C ALA A 634 -11.63 -4.22 20.08
N ASN A 635 -10.56 -3.41 20.13
CA ASN A 635 -10.66 -1.97 20.43
C ASN A 635 -10.99 -1.14 19.19
N ILE A 636 -10.60 -1.56 17.98
CA ILE A 636 -10.96 -0.90 16.72
C ILE A 636 -12.46 -1.00 16.46
N ILE A 637 -13.06 -2.16 16.77
CA ILE A 637 -14.53 -2.37 16.74
C ILE A 637 -15.29 -1.32 17.59
N LYS A 638 -14.63 -0.68 18.57
CA LYS A 638 -15.20 0.37 19.42
C LYS A 638 -14.86 1.79 18.97
N GLY A 639 -14.22 1.98 17.81
CA GLY A 639 -13.76 3.29 17.33
C GLY A 639 -12.65 3.87 18.22
N ARG A 640 -11.68 3.04 18.63
CA ARG A 640 -10.57 3.40 19.52
C ARG A 640 -9.20 3.21 18.88
N GLU A 641 -9.16 3.07 17.57
CA GLU A 641 -7.94 3.15 16.78
C GLU A 641 -7.19 4.47 17.03
N MET A 642 -5.88 4.44 16.87
CA MET A 642 -5.04 5.63 17.03
C MET A 642 -4.42 5.96 15.68
N ALA A 643 -5.10 6.75 14.83
CA ALA A 643 -4.62 7.03 13.47
C ALA A 643 -4.75 8.50 13.09
N TRP A 644 -3.72 9.32 13.35
CA TRP A 644 -3.77 10.79 13.14
C TRP A 644 -4.09 11.23 11.72
N LEU A 645 -3.83 10.36 10.76
CA LEU A 645 -4.22 10.43 9.37
C LEU A 645 -4.91 9.11 9.02
N ARG A 646 -6.08 9.18 8.39
CA ARG A 646 -6.76 8.02 7.81
C ARG A 646 -7.10 8.31 6.35
N ILE A 647 -7.18 7.28 5.53
CA ILE A 647 -7.68 7.42 4.16
C ILE A 647 -9.16 7.08 4.18
N GLU A 648 -10.04 8.05 3.92
CA GLU A 648 -11.44 7.76 3.66
C GLU A 648 -11.56 7.18 2.25
N ARG A 649 -12.43 6.18 2.07
CA ARG A 649 -12.76 5.63 0.76
C ARG A 649 -14.27 5.73 0.61
N TYR A 650 -14.71 6.47 -0.40
CA TYR A 650 -16.13 6.59 -0.72
C TYR A 650 -16.43 5.99 -2.08
N TYR A 651 -17.54 5.28 -2.16
CA TYR A 651 -18.12 4.85 -3.42
C TYR A 651 -19.17 5.87 -3.84
N GLU A 652 -19.14 6.31 -5.09
CA GLU A 652 -20.03 7.32 -5.64
C GLU A 652 -20.70 6.77 -6.89
N GLY A 653 -21.95 7.16 -7.15
CA GLY A 653 -22.79 6.56 -8.18
C GLY A 653 -23.99 5.83 -7.58
N ASN A 654 -25.16 6.13 -8.16
CA ASN A 654 -26.50 5.78 -7.73
C ASN A 654 -27.04 6.55 -6.50
N GLU A 655 -27.21 7.86 -6.65
CA GLU A 655 -27.68 8.79 -5.60
C GLU A 655 -29.14 8.58 -5.15
N ASN A 656 -29.92 7.77 -5.89
CA ASN A 656 -31.37 7.65 -5.69
C ASN A 656 -31.82 6.45 -4.84
N THR A 657 -30.93 5.52 -4.49
CA THR A 657 -31.27 4.35 -3.68
C THR A 657 -30.05 3.91 -2.88
N GLU A 658 -30.11 4.02 -1.55
CA GLU A 658 -29.04 3.57 -0.63
C GLU A 658 -28.67 2.08 -0.81
N ASN A 659 -29.47 1.31 -1.56
CA ASN A 659 -29.41 -0.14 -1.64
C ASN A 659 -29.39 -0.73 -3.07
N GLU A 660 -29.24 0.08 -4.13
CA GLU A 660 -29.27 -0.46 -5.50
C GLU A 660 -27.89 -0.40 -6.16
N PHE A 661 -27.48 -1.56 -6.67
CA PHE A 661 -26.14 -1.81 -7.17
C PHE A 661 -25.94 -1.16 -8.54
N SER A 662 -24.91 -0.30 -8.66
CA SER A 662 -24.35 0.08 -9.96
C SER A 662 -22.95 -0.53 -10.07
N PRO A 663 -22.66 -1.36 -11.10
CA PRO A 663 -21.30 -1.82 -11.36
C PRO A 663 -20.38 -0.65 -11.77
N ASP A 664 -20.96 0.44 -12.29
CA ASP A 664 -20.28 1.68 -12.66
C ASP A 664 -20.35 2.66 -11.48
N PHE A 665 -19.55 2.41 -10.44
CA PHE A 665 -19.33 3.35 -9.34
C PHE A 665 -17.96 3.99 -9.43
N ASP A 666 -17.88 5.28 -9.09
CA ASP A 666 -16.63 6.00 -8.88
C ASP A 666 -16.12 5.75 -7.45
N THR A 667 -14.81 5.80 -7.27
CA THR A 667 -14.19 5.72 -5.94
C THR A 667 -13.38 6.97 -5.65
N ARG A 668 -13.60 7.55 -4.46
CA ARG A 668 -12.90 8.74 -4.00
C ARG A 668 -12.09 8.41 -2.75
N PHE A 669 -10.76 8.52 -2.86
CA PHE A 669 -9.85 8.38 -1.73
C PHE A 669 -9.55 9.76 -1.16
N VAL A 670 -9.88 10.01 0.10
CA VAL A 670 -9.67 11.32 0.74
C VAL A 670 -8.82 11.13 2.00
N PRO A 671 -7.53 11.49 1.96
CA PRO A 671 -6.71 11.57 3.16
C PRO A 671 -7.30 12.59 4.14
N MET A 672 -7.72 12.13 5.31
CA MET A 672 -8.37 12.92 6.34
C MET A 672 -7.50 12.97 7.60
N MET A 673 -7.04 14.18 7.94
CA MET A 673 -6.25 14.48 9.14
C MET A 673 -6.80 15.72 9.86
N CYS A 674 -6.13 16.16 10.93
CA CYS A 674 -6.39 17.50 11.48
C CYS A 674 -6.23 18.56 10.38
N GLN A 675 -7.29 19.35 10.22
CA GLN A 675 -7.37 20.38 9.19
C GLN A 675 -6.69 21.69 9.61
N HIS A 676 -6.16 21.78 10.84
CA HIS A 676 -5.53 22.98 11.40
C HIS A 676 -6.36 24.26 11.15
N CYS A 677 -7.67 24.14 11.38
CA CYS A 677 -8.70 25.18 11.27
C CYS A 677 -8.23 26.52 11.85
N GLY A 678 -8.48 27.64 11.15
CA GLY A 678 -8.33 29.00 11.69
C GLY A 678 -9.38 29.29 12.76
N ASN A 679 -10.66 29.04 12.46
CA ASN A 679 -11.72 28.98 13.47
C ASN A 679 -11.84 27.55 13.98
N ALA A 680 -10.92 27.14 14.86
CA ALA A 680 -10.89 25.78 15.37
C ALA A 680 -11.95 25.54 16.46
N PRO A 681 -13.06 24.81 16.19
CA PRO A 681 -14.11 24.58 17.19
C PRO A 681 -13.63 23.72 18.36
N CYS A 682 -12.57 22.94 18.14
CA CYS A 682 -11.98 22.07 19.15
C CYS A 682 -11.17 22.81 20.24
N GLU A 683 -10.86 24.09 20.04
CA GLU A 683 -10.10 24.90 21.00
C GLU A 683 -10.92 25.50 22.15
N PRO A 684 -11.97 26.30 21.89
CA PRO A 684 -12.71 26.99 22.96
C PRO A 684 -13.39 26.02 23.93
N VAL A 685 -13.61 24.77 23.52
CA VAL A 685 -14.21 23.72 24.36
C VAL A 685 -13.21 23.02 25.29
N CYS A 686 -11.92 23.36 25.23
CA CYS A 686 -10.92 22.79 26.13
C CYS A 686 -10.85 23.62 27.43
N PRO A 687 -11.34 23.10 28.57
CA PRO A 687 -11.42 23.88 29.81
C PRO A 687 -10.05 24.23 30.43
N VAL A 688 -8.98 23.60 29.93
CA VAL A 688 -7.62 23.76 30.44
C VAL A 688 -6.66 24.33 29.40
N PHE A 689 -7.16 24.76 28.24
CA PHE A 689 -6.37 25.34 27.15
C PHE A 689 -5.21 24.44 26.71
N ALA A 690 -5.44 23.11 26.70
CA ALA A 690 -4.48 22.14 26.17
C ALA A 690 -4.37 22.19 24.64
N THR A 691 -5.24 22.94 23.97
CA THR A 691 -5.19 23.19 22.53
C THR A 691 -5.40 24.67 22.30
N TYR A 692 -4.58 25.25 21.43
CA TYR A 692 -4.55 26.69 21.12
C TYR A 692 -3.88 26.92 19.75
N HIS A 693 -4.09 28.08 19.13
CA HIS A 693 -3.36 28.49 17.94
C HIS A 693 -1.97 29.06 18.25
N SER A 694 -0.94 28.58 17.56
CA SER A 694 0.36 29.26 17.50
C SER A 694 0.37 30.39 16.47
N PRO A 695 1.33 31.34 16.56
CA PRO A 695 1.39 32.48 15.64
C PRO A 695 1.60 32.15 14.15
N ASP A 696 2.16 30.97 13.86
CA ASP A 696 2.31 30.42 12.50
C ASP A 696 1.04 29.68 12.01
N GLY A 697 -0.06 29.79 12.78
CA GLY A 697 -1.37 29.29 12.42
C GLY A 697 -1.59 27.79 12.68
N LEU A 698 -0.67 27.10 13.35
CA LEU A 698 -0.91 25.70 13.73
C LEU A 698 -1.89 25.65 14.90
N ASN A 699 -2.87 24.75 14.78
CA ASN A 699 -3.57 24.24 15.95
C ASN A 699 -2.58 23.37 16.76
N VAL A 700 -2.18 23.79 17.95
CA VAL A 700 -1.25 23.08 18.82
C VAL A 700 -2.01 22.17 19.78
N GLN A 701 -1.50 20.95 20.03
CA GLN A 701 -1.99 20.06 21.10
C GLN A 701 -0.87 19.88 22.13
N VAL A 702 -1.08 20.42 23.32
CA VAL A 702 -0.17 20.30 24.46
C VAL A 702 -0.58 19.07 25.27
N TYR A 703 0.16 17.98 25.12
CA TYR A 703 -0.21 16.67 25.66
C TYR A 703 -0.29 16.65 27.20
N ASN A 704 0.70 17.24 27.88
CA ASN A 704 0.79 17.25 29.34
C ASN A 704 -0.24 18.17 30.04
N ARG A 705 -0.91 19.05 29.29
CA ARG A 705 -1.99 19.90 29.81
C ARG A 705 -3.36 19.25 29.68
N CYS A 706 -3.51 18.25 28.81
CA CYS A 706 -4.79 17.61 28.55
C CYS A 706 -5.26 16.79 29.76
N VAL A 707 -6.44 17.11 30.28
CA VAL A 707 -7.08 16.38 31.40
C VAL A 707 -8.12 15.36 30.93
N GLY A 708 -8.21 15.08 29.62
CA GLY A 708 -9.00 13.98 29.09
C GLY A 708 -10.52 14.16 29.07
N THR A 709 -11.03 15.40 29.03
CA THR A 709 -12.48 15.66 28.93
C THR A 709 -13.11 15.15 27.63
N ARG A 710 -12.29 15.00 26.57
CA ARG A 710 -12.68 14.53 25.21
C ARG A 710 -13.64 15.44 24.44
N TYR A 711 -14.06 16.57 24.99
CA TYR A 711 -14.97 17.51 24.31
C TYR A 711 -14.39 18.00 22.97
N CYS A 712 -13.07 18.23 22.90
CA CYS A 712 -12.41 18.63 21.64
C CYS A 712 -12.56 17.62 20.49
N SER A 713 -12.81 16.33 20.77
CA SER A 713 -13.20 15.35 19.73
C SER A 713 -14.63 15.59 19.26
N ASN A 714 -15.57 15.75 20.20
CA ASN A 714 -16.98 15.96 19.90
C ASN A 714 -17.16 17.19 19.00
N ASN A 715 -16.51 18.31 19.34
CA ASN A 715 -16.63 19.57 18.60
C ASN A 715 -15.80 19.62 17.31
N CYS A 716 -14.89 18.68 17.09
CA CYS A 716 -14.16 18.59 15.82
C CYS A 716 -15.07 17.96 14.76
N PRO A 717 -15.45 18.67 13.68
CA PRO A 717 -16.38 18.12 12.69
C PRO A 717 -15.77 16.94 11.92
N TYR A 718 -14.44 16.92 11.76
CA TYR A 718 -13.70 15.87 11.05
C TYR A 718 -13.43 14.62 11.90
N LYS A 719 -13.65 14.67 13.22
CA LYS A 719 -13.36 13.57 14.17
C LYS A 719 -11.92 13.03 14.02
N VAL A 720 -10.95 13.93 14.00
CA VAL A 720 -9.50 13.67 13.82
C VAL A 720 -8.70 13.95 15.10
N ARG A 721 -9.38 13.88 16.25
CA ARG A 721 -8.77 13.94 17.58
C ARG A 721 -8.95 12.58 18.25
N TYR A 722 -7.83 11.92 18.52
CA TYR A 722 -7.79 10.54 19.03
C TYR A 722 -7.48 10.53 20.52
N PHE A 723 -8.16 9.68 21.28
CA PHE A 723 -8.02 9.64 22.73
C PHE A 723 -7.22 8.42 23.16
N ASN A 724 -6.20 8.62 23.99
CA ASN A 724 -5.48 7.52 24.63
C ASN A 724 -6.32 6.87 25.72
N TRP A 725 -7.08 5.84 25.33
CA TRP A 725 -7.88 5.02 26.26
C TRP A 725 -7.03 4.25 27.26
N PHE A 726 -5.79 3.91 26.86
CA PHE A 726 -4.85 3.09 27.61
C PHE A 726 -3.52 3.82 27.77
N GLY A 727 -2.70 3.39 28.73
CA GLY A 727 -1.39 4.02 28.99
C GLY A 727 -0.31 3.42 28.10
N TYR A 728 -0.24 3.85 26.84
CA TYR A 728 0.75 3.37 25.88
C TYR A 728 2.17 3.92 26.18
N GLY A 729 2.25 5.16 26.66
CA GLY A 729 3.50 5.79 27.14
C GLY A 729 3.83 5.52 28.61
N GLU A 730 3.12 4.60 29.27
CA GLU A 730 3.30 4.25 30.69
C GLU A 730 3.97 2.87 30.79
N PRO A 731 5.31 2.78 30.99
CA PRO A 731 6.07 1.51 30.94
C PRO A 731 5.58 0.45 31.95
N GLU A 732 5.00 0.88 33.06
CA GLU A 732 4.42 0.03 34.09
C GLU A 732 3.13 -0.69 33.60
N ARG A 733 2.46 -0.17 32.57
CA ARG A 733 1.29 -0.80 31.95
C ARG A 733 1.68 -1.73 30.81
N LYS A 734 2.39 -2.81 31.14
CA LYS A 734 2.96 -3.79 30.19
C LYS A 734 2.01 -4.31 29.11
N GLN A 735 0.70 -4.35 29.38
CA GLN A 735 -0.30 -4.78 28.39
C GLN A 735 -0.36 -3.86 27.15
N TYR A 736 -0.13 -2.55 27.32
CA TYR A 736 -0.27 -1.55 26.26
C TYR A 736 1.05 -0.86 25.92
N ALA A 737 1.98 -0.82 26.88
CA ALA A 737 3.26 -0.17 26.72
C ALA A 737 4.11 -0.77 25.59
N TRP A 738 4.97 0.07 25.01
CA TRP A 738 6.00 -0.37 24.07
C TRP A 738 6.99 -1.28 24.79
N PRO A 739 7.08 -2.59 24.47
CA PRO A 739 8.04 -3.46 25.12
C PRO A 739 9.46 -3.13 24.69
N SER A 740 10.43 -3.50 25.51
CA SER A 740 11.82 -3.55 25.05
C SER A 740 12.03 -4.64 24.00
N PRO A 741 12.78 -4.39 22.90
CA PRO A 741 13.48 -3.15 22.52
C PRO A 741 12.67 -2.22 21.59
N MET A 742 11.38 -2.46 21.36
CA MET A 742 10.56 -1.65 20.43
C MET A 742 10.50 -0.15 20.76
N HIS A 743 10.76 0.23 22.01
CA HIS A 743 10.86 1.65 22.41
C HIS A 743 12.02 2.40 21.73
N PHE A 744 13.03 1.72 21.18
CA PHE A 744 14.06 2.36 20.37
C PHE A 744 13.55 2.86 19.01
N GLY A 745 12.41 2.37 18.54
CA GLY A 745 11.76 2.86 17.31
C GLY A 745 11.00 4.17 17.51
N LEU A 746 10.99 4.73 18.72
CA LEU A 746 10.30 5.98 19.02
C LEU A 746 11.16 7.17 18.62
N ASN A 747 10.55 8.13 17.92
CA ASN A 747 11.15 9.41 17.60
C ASN A 747 11.42 10.19 18.91
N PRO A 748 12.69 10.55 19.21
CA PRO A 748 13.03 11.25 20.45
C PRO A 748 12.47 12.67 20.52
N ASP A 749 12.15 13.29 19.39
CA ASP A 749 11.66 14.67 19.30
C ASP A 749 10.14 14.78 19.49
N VAL A 750 9.44 13.65 19.65
CA VAL A 750 7.99 13.59 19.83
C VAL A 750 7.65 12.93 21.16
N THR A 751 6.86 13.62 21.98
CA THR A 751 6.36 13.07 23.25
C THR A 751 5.66 11.72 23.04
N VAL A 752 5.94 10.72 23.87
CA VAL A 752 5.16 9.47 23.94
C VAL A 752 4.03 9.68 24.94
N ARG A 753 2.77 9.46 24.54
CA ARG A 753 1.62 9.93 25.33
C ARG A 753 1.14 8.87 26.32
N GLY A 754 0.82 9.32 27.53
CA GLY A 754 0.17 8.52 28.57
C GLY A 754 -1.34 8.40 28.38
N LYS A 755 -1.98 7.68 29.29
CA LYS A 755 -3.42 7.49 29.33
C LYS A 755 -4.16 8.82 29.54
N GLY A 756 -5.32 8.97 28.93
CA GLY A 756 -6.22 10.09 29.20
C GLY A 756 -5.91 11.36 28.42
N VAL A 757 -4.99 11.30 27.46
CA VAL A 757 -4.56 12.46 26.66
C VAL A 757 -5.13 12.38 25.24
N MET A 758 -5.54 13.53 24.72
CA MET A 758 -5.95 13.69 23.32
C MET A 758 -4.76 13.92 22.41
N GLU A 759 -4.82 13.36 21.22
CA GLU A 759 -3.84 13.49 20.16
C GLU A 759 -4.50 13.90 18.85
N LYS A 760 -3.68 14.38 17.91
CA LYS A 760 -4.08 14.72 16.55
C LYS A 760 -2.85 14.90 15.68
N CYS A 761 -3.03 14.92 14.36
CA CYS A 761 -2.01 15.44 13.45
C CYS A 761 -1.57 16.85 13.87
N THR A 762 -0.26 17.06 13.93
CA THR A 762 0.39 18.33 14.32
C THR A 762 1.11 19.00 13.14
N PHE A 763 0.86 18.55 11.90
CA PHE A 763 1.72 18.86 10.74
C PHE A 763 3.20 18.55 11.00
N CYS A 764 3.47 17.47 11.74
CA CYS A 764 4.82 17.06 12.12
C CYS A 764 5.62 18.24 12.69
N VAL A 765 5.06 18.92 13.70
CA VAL A 765 5.63 20.14 14.30
C VAL A 765 7.10 20.02 14.66
N GLN A 766 7.57 18.84 15.05
CA GLN A 766 8.98 18.55 15.31
C GLN A 766 9.87 18.85 14.09
N ARG A 767 9.43 18.51 12.87
CA ARG A 767 10.16 18.80 11.62
C ARG A 767 10.11 20.27 11.25
N ILE A 768 8.99 20.94 11.53
CA ILE A 768 8.85 22.39 11.38
C ILE A 768 9.88 23.10 12.25
N ARG A 769 9.92 22.77 13.55
CA ARG A 769 10.84 23.40 14.50
C ARG A 769 12.30 23.06 14.19
N GLU A 770 12.60 21.84 13.77
CA GLU A 770 13.95 21.47 13.32
C GLU A 770 14.42 22.35 12.14
N ALA A 771 13.58 22.51 11.11
CA ALA A 771 13.91 23.34 9.95
C ALA A 771 14.08 24.82 10.31
N GLU A 772 13.20 25.37 11.15
CA GLU A 772 13.30 26.75 11.66
C GLU A 772 14.59 26.97 12.46
N HIS A 773 14.93 26.03 13.35
CA HIS A 773 16.14 26.10 14.17
C HIS A 773 17.40 26.00 13.30
N ARG A 774 17.41 25.12 12.30
CA ARG A 774 18.53 25.00 11.35
C ARG A 774 18.73 26.29 10.55
N ALA A 775 17.68 26.84 9.98
CA ALA A 775 17.76 28.10 9.23
C ALA A 775 18.27 29.26 10.12
N THR A 776 17.77 29.34 11.36
CA THR A 776 18.24 30.31 12.36
C THR A 776 19.72 30.13 12.70
N ALA A 777 20.17 28.90 12.94
CA ALA A 777 21.57 28.58 13.24
C ALA A 777 22.52 28.90 12.08
N GLU A 778 22.04 28.76 10.84
CA GLU A 778 22.77 29.10 9.61
C GLU A 778 22.67 30.59 9.24
N GLY A 779 21.91 31.40 10.01
CA GLY A 779 21.76 32.84 9.77
C GLY A 779 21.03 33.19 8.48
N ARG A 780 20.12 32.33 8.01
CA ARG A 780 19.39 32.49 6.75
C ARG A 780 17.89 32.25 6.91
N PRO A 781 17.03 32.75 6.00
CA PRO A 781 15.64 32.32 5.95
C PRO A 781 15.52 30.84 5.54
N MET A 782 14.38 30.24 5.85
CA MET A 782 13.99 28.94 5.28
C MET A 782 13.77 29.09 3.78
N LYS A 783 14.24 28.11 3.01
CA LYS A 783 14.05 28.06 1.56
C LYS A 783 12.72 27.40 1.21
N GLY A 784 12.15 27.75 0.06
CA GLY A 784 11.00 27.04 -0.51
C GLY A 784 11.23 25.53 -0.58
N ASP A 785 10.27 24.77 -0.08
CA ASP A 785 10.25 23.29 -0.08
C ASP A 785 11.50 22.63 0.57
N GLU A 786 12.20 23.32 1.49
CA GLU A 786 13.43 22.81 2.14
C GLU A 786 13.18 21.58 3.03
N PHE A 787 11.96 21.42 3.55
CA PHE A 787 11.55 20.26 4.33
C PHE A 787 10.09 19.92 4.04
N THR A 788 9.65 18.74 4.47
CA THR A 788 8.25 18.36 4.41
C THR A 788 7.85 17.41 5.54
N THR A 789 6.54 17.20 5.69
CA THR A 789 5.95 16.31 6.70
C THR A 789 6.16 14.84 6.34
N ALA A 790 6.09 13.94 7.33
CA ALA A 790 6.26 12.50 7.08
C ALA A 790 5.25 11.94 6.07
N CYS A 791 3.97 12.34 6.16
CA CYS A 791 2.93 11.91 5.22
C CYS A 791 3.20 12.38 3.79
N ALA A 792 3.71 13.60 3.58
CA ALA A 792 4.10 14.11 2.28
C ALA A 792 5.34 13.39 1.72
N SER A 793 6.38 13.18 2.54
CA SER A 793 7.62 12.50 2.12
C SER A 793 7.41 11.04 1.71
N ALA A 794 6.46 10.35 2.34
CA ALA A 794 6.15 8.95 2.04
C ALA A 794 5.14 8.77 0.90
N CYS A 795 4.52 9.86 0.40
CA CYS A 795 3.51 9.80 -0.64
C CYS A 795 4.18 9.62 -2.02
N ALA A 796 4.31 8.37 -2.47
CA ALA A 796 4.93 8.06 -3.76
C ALA A 796 4.29 8.81 -4.94
N SER A 797 2.96 8.93 -4.97
CA SER A 797 2.26 9.68 -6.03
C SER A 797 2.33 11.20 -5.90
N ARG A 798 3.00 11.73 -4.86
CA ARG A 798 3.15 13.16 -4.59
C ARG A 798 1.80 13.90 -4.56
N ALA A 799 0.81 13.26 -3.95
CA ALA A 799 -0.53 13.81 -3.76
C ALA A 799 -0.57 14.80 -2.59
N ILE A 800 0.28 14.66 -1.58
CA ILE A 800 0.33 15.55 -0.41
C ILE A 800 1.51 16.50 -0.56
N ILE A 801 1.25 17.80 -0.55
CA ILE A 801 2.27 18.86 -0.55
C ILE A 801 2.07 19.68 0.71
N PHE A 802 3.15 19.95 1.43
CA PHE A 802 3.13 20.73 2.67
C PHE A 802 4.17 21.84 2.58
N GLY A 803 3.84 23.00 3.14
CA GLY A 803 4.76 24.13 3.18
C GLY A 803 4.17 25.38 3.78
N ASP A 804 4.87 26.49 3.58
CA ASP A 804 4.39 27.81 3.93
C ASP A 804 3.55 28.41 2.81
N ALA A 805 2.26 28.61 3.05
CA ALA A 805 1.35 29.23 2.09
C ALA A 805 1.55 30.74 1.95
N ALA A 806 2.14 31.41 2.97
CA ALA A 806 2.40 32.84 2.93
C ALA A 806 3.61 33.21 2.05
N ASP A 807 4.44 32.22 1.70
CA ASP A 807 5.65 32.39 0.90
C ASP A 807 5.44 31.80 -0.51
N ALA A 808 5.43 32.69 -1.51
CA ALA A 808 5.19 32.35 -2.91
C ALA A 808 6.26 31.42 -3.53
N GLU A 809 7.42 31.26 -2.88
CA GLU A 809 8.45 30.31 -3.32
C GLU A 809 8.00 28.85 -3.11
N TRP A 810 7.14 28.58 -2.13
CA TRP A 810 6.71 27.22 -1.78
C TRP A 810 5.68 26.66 -2.75
N SER A 811 5.78 25.36 -3.03
CA SER A 811 4.85 24.67 -3.93
C SER A 811 3.41 24.69 -3.42
N VAL A 812 3.20 24.66 -2.10
CA VAL A 812 1.86 24.69 -1.49
C VAL A 812 1.12 26.00 -1.79
N SER A 813 1.84 27.14 -1.81
CA SER A 813 1.24 28.46 -2.07
C SER A 813 0.63 28.49 -3.47
N LYS A 814 1.33 27.94 -4.47
CA LYS A 814 0.83 27.83 -5.85
C LYS A 814 -0.33 26.85 -5.98
N MET A 815 -0.24 25.72 -5.28
CA MET A 815 -1.22 24.63 -5.42
C MET A 815 -2.56 24.93 -4.77
N ALA A 816 -2.60 25.80 -3.77
CA ALA A 816 -3.85 26.16 -3.12
C ALA A 816 -4.78 27.05 -3.94
N TYR A 817 -4.24 27.74 -4.95
CA TYR A 817 -5.02 28.52 -5.93
C TYR A 817 -5.31 27.73 -7.22
N ASP A 818 -5.07 26.42 -7.24
CA ASP A 818 -5.51 25.56 -8.34
C ASP A 818 -7.04 25.66 -8.46
N ARG A 819 -7.57 25.76 -9.69
CA ARG A 819 -9.02 25.84 -9.96
C ARG A 819 -9.82 24.70 -9.31
N ARG A 820 -9.17 23.57 -9.04
CA ARG A 820 -9.77 22.39 -8.39
C ARG A 820 -9.86 22.51 -6.87
N ALA A 821 -9.29 23.56 -6.27
CA ALA A 821 -9.20 23.73 -4.82
C ALA A 821 -10.58 23.81 -4.16
N TYR A 822 -10.72 23.15 -3.01
CA TYR A 822 -11.89 23.23 -2.15
C TYR A 822 -11.53 22.86 -0.70
N HIS A 823 -12.41 23.21 0.23
CA HIS A 823 -12.31 22.83 1.63
C HIS A 823 -13.44 21.88 2.03
N VAL A 824 -13.12 20.92 2.90
CA VAL A 824 -14.14 20.00 3.43
C VAL A 824 -14.94 20.72 4.51
N PHE A 825 -16.27 20.72 4.38
CA PHE A 825 -17.21 21.40 5.27
C PHE A 825 -16.98 22.92 5.37
N GLU A 826 -16.81 23.58 4.23
CA GLU A 826 -16.61 25.03 4.13
C GLU A 826 -17.79 25.80 4.76
N GLU A 827 -19.00 25.26 4.68
CA GLU A 827 -20.22 25.79 5.28
C GLU A 827 -20.16 25.94 6.81
N LEU A 828 -19.24 25.24 7.49
CA LEU A 828 -19.03 25.34 8.93
C LEU A 828 -18.09 26.50 9.33
N ASN A 829 -17.56 27.23 8.36
CA ASN A 829 -16.69 28.39 8.55
C ASN A 829 -15.48 28.13 9.47
N THR A 830 -14.83 26.97 9.29
CA THR A 830 -13.68 26.57 10.14
C THR A 830 -12.31 27.04 9.60
N PHE A 831 -12.24 27.62 8.40
CA PHE A 831 -11.01 28.16 7.80
C PHE A 831 -9.84 27.16 7.80
N THR A 832 -10.02 26.00 7.17
CA THR A 832 -9.02 24.91 7.21
C THR A 832 -7.71 25.27 6.51
N ALA A 833 -6.57 24.84 7.08
CA ALA A 833 -5.25 24.98 6.47
C ALA A 833 -4.92 23.85 5.48
N VAL A 834 -5.80 22.86 5.35
CA VAL A 834 -5.71 21.81 4.34
C VAL A 834 -6.63 22.17 3.18
N VAL A 835 -6.07 22.23 1.98
CA VAL A 835 -6.80 22.48 0.72
C VAL A 835 -6.82 21.18 -0.06
N TYR A 836 -8.01 20.73 -0.46
CA TYR A 836 -8.16 19.55 -1.30
C TYR A 836 -8.28 19.98 -2.76
N LEU A 837 -7.69 19.22 -3.68
CA LEU A 837 -7.90 19.42 -5.12
C LEU A 837 -8.81 18.32 -5.64
N LYS A 838 -9.92 18.70 -6.29
CA LYS A 838 -10.90 17.79 -6.89
C LYS A 838 -10.21 16.71 -7.73
N LYS A 839 -10.70 15.47 -7.61
CA LYS A 839 -10.36 14.37 -8.52
C LYS A 839 -10.82 14.74 -9.93
N VAL A 840 -10.02 14.41 -10.94
CA VAL A 840 -10.42 14.59 -12.35
C VAL A 840 -10.82 13.24 -12.92
N ASN A 841 -12.11 13.10 -13.26
CA ASN A 841 -12.65 11.89 -13.85
C ASN A 841 -12.58 11.96 -15.38
N HIS A 842 -12.18 10.84 -16.00
CA HIS A 842 -12.15 10.70 -17.45
C HIS A 842 -13.30 9.82 -17.91
N PRO A 843 -13.84 10.06 -19.11
CA PRO A 843 -14.88 9.20 -19.66
C PRO A 843 -14.34 7.79 -19.87
N ALA A 844 -15.17 6.79 -19.57
CA ALA A 844 -14.87 5.40 -19.84
C ALA A 844 -14.64 5.18 -21.35
N PRO A 845 -13.47 4.67 -21.78
CA PRO A 845 -13.17 4.48 -23.21
C PRO A 845 -14.14 3.52 -23.92
N ALA A 846 -14.75 2.58 -23.16
CA ALA A 846 -15.65 1.57 -23.72
C ALA A 846 -17.14 1.75 -23.37
N ALA A 847 -17.56 2.95 -22.93
CA ALA A 847 -18.98 3.27 -22.85
C ALA A 847 -19.49 3.68 -24.23
N SER A 848 -20.37 2.87 -24.85
CA SER A 848 -21.16 3.36 -25.99
C SER A 848 -21.97 4.55 -25.50
N ALA A 849 -21.99 5.64 -26.27
CA ALA A 849 -22.98 6.71 -26.10
C ALA A 849 -24.35 6.06 -25.84
N ARG A 850 -24.90 6.27 -24.64
CA ARG A 850 -26.29 5.90 -24.37
C ARG A 850 -27.13 6.63 -25.41
N ALA A 851 -27.78 5.87 -26.28
CA ALA A 851 -28.80 6.37 -27.19
C ALA A 851 -30.05 6.78 -26.40
#